data_AF-A0A1G0ZBS1-F1
#
_entry.id   AF-A0A1G0ZBS1-F1
#
_cell.length_a   1.000
_cell.length_b   1.000
_cell.length_c   1.000
_cell.angle_alpha   90.00
_cell.angle_beta   90.00
_cell.angle_gamma   90.00
#
_symmetry.space_group_name_H-M   'P 1'
#
loop_
_entity.id
_entity.type
_entity.pdbx_description
1 polymer ?
#
loop_
_entity_poly.entity_id
_entity_poly.type
_entity_poly.pdbx_seq_one_letter_code
_entity_poly.pdbx_strand_id
1 'polypeptide(L)'
;MDGATILYAGGWFTDADGVAANCIAQYTIGTTTWSALDLGFDGPVNALVFNGTGLYAGGNFITANGISVNKIAQWDGSWNALGYGMNNEVDSLAFDSNGNLYAGGQFTSASGVLANRIAQWDGSTWNALGSGTNNIVRAIAFDSSDVLYAGGSFTTAGLKASKYMAKCSTSGITVPGAPTTVVATPGNGQADINFVAPDDGGSAITLYTATSAPGGKVGTSTTTTVTVLGLTNGTAYTFKVTATNALGTGPASLASKAVKPGVVPGAPTIKTATAGNEKAVVAFTAPLFNGGSAITSYTVISVTPDSNITVTRSGSAATPITVTGLTPGTSYTFVVVATNALGTSAASGVCNAVVPTATVPGAPTGVLAIGDDTQVFLNFNPPVSNGGSAITLYTVYSGGIIVGTSASRPITITGLTNGKAYTFTVKATNAIGQGPASVASKAVKPTAPLTAIAVITGTPAAGQILTAGALTPAGATATYQWMMSADDITYTDIVGARAKTYKPLPVHAGKYIKVEATGTLAFSGTVTSAATLQATAPITAMGAIVGTAKVGYLLTAGALTPVGATATYQWKSAATVGGVYSDIVGATANKYTPVAGDTGKFIKVEATGSGFYTSAKLSAAKGAVVKATPKVRTAVNLGTAGDFVILSKAGISRTGVTSITGDIGVSPIDQTALTGFSETMDPSNQFSTSIYVVGGGKLYAADYAPPTPVKMTTAVSDMETAFSDAAGRTFPDYTELYAGDVTGQTLTPGLYKWGTGLLISAGGVTISGTATDVWIFQIAQDLTVANSAIITLSGGAKAENIFWQISGQTTLGTTSQMKGIILCQTLIEMQTGATLSGRALAQTAVTLDANTVTAP
;
A
#
# COMPACT_ATOMS: atom_id res chain seq x y z
N MET A 1 25.85 -11.25 49.98
CA MET A 1 25.38 -10.57 51.20
C MET A 1 24.07 -11.18 51.63
N ASP A 2 23.79 -11.20 52.93
CA ASP A 2 22.57 -11.71 53.55
C ASP A 2 21.38 -10.72 53.56
N GLY A 3 21.54 -9.56 52.91
CA GLY A 3 20.51 -8.52 52.84
C GLY A 3 20.80 -7.27 53.66
N ALA A 4 21.71 -7.28 54.64
CA ALA A 4 22.17 -6.05 55.30
C ALA A 4 23.40 -6.18 56.23
N THR A 5 23.74 -7.38 56.73
CA THR A 5 24.60 -7.53 57.91
C THR A 5 25.86 -8.37 57.71
N ILE A 6 25.84 -9.33 56.79
CA ILE A 6 26.95 -10.25 56.56
C ILE A 6 27.29 -10.33 55.07
N LEU A 7 28.57 -10.19 54.77
CA LEU A 7 29.17 -10.48 53.47
C LEU A 7 29.85 -11.85 53.53
N TYR A 8 29.45 -12.76 52.65
CA TYR A 8 30.11 -14.05 52.47
C TYR A 8 31.09 -13.98 51.31
N ALA A 9 32.26 -14.58 51.49
CA ALA A 9 33.28 -14.70 50.45
C ALA A 9 33.64 -16.17 50.26
N GLY A 10 33.55 -16.62 49.01
CA GLY A 10 33.97 -17.93 48.55
C GLY A 10 35.09 -17.76 47.55
N GLY A 11 36.02 -18.70 47.52
CA GLY A 11 37.15 -18.64 46.60
C GLY A 11 38.16 -19.72 46.86
N TRP A 12 39.38 -19.52 46.36
CA TRP A 12 40.50 -20.42 46.63
C TRP A 12 41.46 -19.78 47.63
N PHE A 13 41.20 -20.02 48.92
CA PHE A 13 42.01 -19.49 50.02
C PHE A 13 41.98 -20.45 51.22
N THR A 14 43.04 -20.44 52.04
CA THR A 14 43.17 -21.29 53.23
C THR A 14 42.77 -20.59 54.51
N ASP A 15 42.97 -19.27 54.58
CA ASP A 15 42.63 -18.43 55.71
C ASP A 15 41.99 -17.11 55.26
N ALA A 16 41.34 -16.43 56.20
CA ALA A 16 40.85 -15.06 56.05
C ALA A 16 41.22 -14.30 57.34
N ASP A 17 41.98 -13.22 57.20
CA ASP A 17 42.57 -12.47 58.32
C ASP A 17 43.31 -13.34 59.34
N GLY A 18 44.01 -14.39 58.86
CA GLY A 18 44.77 -15.31 59.70
C GLY A 18 43.95 -16.37 60.43
N VAL A 19 42.63 -16.41 60.21
CA VAL A 19 41.73 -17.48 60.70
C VAL A 19 41.56 -18.53 59.62
N ALA A 20 41.81 -19.81 59.93
CA ALA A 20 41.61 -20.91 58.99
C ALA A 20 40.14 -20.97 58.54
N ALA A 21 39.90 -20.75 57.25
CA ALA A 21 38.57 -20.53 56.68
C ALA A 21 38.27 -21.49 55.51
N ASN A 22 39.29 -22.11 54.91
CA ASN A 22 39.16 -23.18 53.91
C ASN A 22 38.10 -22.88 52.84
N CYS A 23 38.37 -21.90 51.98
CA CYS A 23 37.57 -21.50 50.82
C CYS A 23 36.21 -20.84 51.12
N ILE A 24 35.84 -20.61 52.39
CA ILE A 24 34.63 -19.87 52.76
C ILE A 24 34.83 -19.00 54.02
N ALA A 25 34.53 -17.71 53.90
CA ALA A 25 34.65 -16.76 55.00
C ALA A 25 33.42 -15.85 55.08
N GLN A 26 33.20 -15.26 56.25
CA GLN A 26 32.16 -14.27 56.47
C GLN A 26 32.73 -13.02 57.13
N TYR A 27 32.18 -11.87 56.75
CA TYR A 27 32.49 -10.56 57.29
C TYR A 27 31.21 -9.90 57.79
N THR A 28 31.15 -9.62 59.09
CA THR A 28 30.02 -8.91 59.68
C THR A 28 30.25 -7.41 59.49
N ILE A 29 29.31 -6.73 58.84
CA ILE A 29 29.41 -5.31 58.54
C ILE A 29 29.47 -4.51 59.85
N GLY A 30 30.51 -3.69 60.00
CA GLY A 30 30.80 -2.94 61.22
C GLY A 30 31.85 -3.59 62.14
N THR A 31 32.33 -4.78 61.80
CA THR A 31 33.51 -5.39 62.45
C THR A 31 34.80 -5.10 61.67
N THR A 32 35.96 -5.45 62.22
CA THR A 32 37.27 -5.16 61.59
C THR A 32 37.96 -6.39 61.01
N THR A 33 37.39 -7.59 61.12
CA THR A 33 38.04 -8.85 60.71
C THR A 33 37.06 -9.83 60.07
N TRP A 34 37.57 -10.61 59.12
CA TRP A 34 36.91 -11.80 58.60
C TRP A 34 36.94 -12.93 59.63
N SER A 35 35.92 -13.79 59.58
CA SER A 35 35.85 -15.02 60.36
C SER A 35 35.54 -16.20 59.45
N ALA A 36 36.00 -17.38 59.85
CA ALA A 36 35.57 -18.62 59.20
C ALA A 36 34.06 -18.80 59.39
N LEU A 37 33.36 -19.20 58.33
CA LEU A 37 31.95 -19.57 58.46
C LEU A 37 31.80 -20.91 59.19
N ASP A 38 32.72 -21.84 58.93
CA ASP A 38 32.84 -23.18 59.54
C ASP A 38 34.22 -23.78 59.18
N LEU A 39 34.44 -25.09 59.33
CA LEU A 39 35.65 -25.81 58.88
C LEU A 39 35.90 -25.74 57.35
N GLY A 40 34.91 -25.26 56.58
CA GLY A 40 35.03 -24.94 55.15
C GLY A 40 35.01 -26.14 54.20
N PHE A 41 35.61 -25.97 53.03
CA PHE A 41 35.54 -26.89 51.89
C PHE A 41 36.91 -27.51 51.57
N ASP A 42 36.92 -28.73 51.03
CA ASP A 42 38.13 -29.43 50.56
C ASP A 42 38.62 -28.98 49.17
N GLY A 43 37.94 -28.01 48.57
CA GLY A 43 38.26 -27.44 47.27
C GLY A 43 37.64 -26.04 47.10
N PRO A 44 37.95 -25.35 45.99
CA PRO A 44 37.56 -23.96 45.82
C PRO A 44 36.05 -23.80 45.62
N VAL A 45 35.52 -22.72 46.18
CA VAL A 45 34.14 -22.25 45.99
C VAL A 45 34.13 -21.21 44.86
N ASN A 46 33.47 -21.53 43.75
CA ASN A 46 33.45 -20.67 42.55
C ASN A 46 32.25 -19.74 42.52
N ALA A 47 31.12 -20.19 43.08
CA ALA A 47 29.86 -19.48 43.07
C ALA A 47 29.22 -19.50 44.46
N LEU A 48 28.72 -18.34 44.87
CA LEU A 48 27.93 -18.16 46.08
C LEU A 48 26.66 -17.37 45.75
N VAL A 49 25.53 -17.84 46.28
CA VAL A 49 24.26 -17.12 46.18
C VAL A 49 23.47 -17.27 47.48
N PHE A 50 22.73 -16.24 47.86
CA PHE A 50 21.89 -16.22 49.06
C PHE A 50 20.45 -15.87 48.65
N ASN A 51 19.47 -16.63 49.13
CA ASN A 51 18.06 -16.47 48.76
C ASN A 51 17.21 -15.76 49.83
N GLY A 52 17.83 -15.19 50.87
CA GLY A 52 17.12 -14.62 52.02
C GLY A 52 17.02 -15.57 53.23
N THR A 53 17.12 -16.88 53.02
CA THR A 53 16.93 -17.91 54.08
C THR A 53 18.08 -18.90 54.20
N GLY A 54 18.87 -19.11 53.13
CA GLY A 54 20.02 -20.01 53.12
C GLY A 54 21.09 -19.55 52.14
N LEU A 55 22.34 -19.95 52.42
CA LEU A 55 23.51 -19.68 51.59
C LEU A 55 23.83 -20.93 50.76
N TYR A 56 24.06 -20.75 49.46
CA TYR A 56 24.34 -21.85 48.54
C TYR A 56 25.72 -21.67 47.93
N ALA A 57 26.50 -22.76 47.92
CA ALA A 57 27.85 -22.80 47.40
C ALA A 57 27.94 -23.79 46.25
N GLY A 58 28.59 -23.38 45.17
CA GLY A 58 28.94 -24.22 44.03
C GLY A 58 30.42 -24.07 43.72
N GLY A 59 31.10 -25.16 43.36
CA GLY A 59 32.53 -25.10 43.07
C GLY A 59 33.16 -26.44 42.75
N ASN A 60 34.47 -26.53 42.98
CA ASN A 60 35.24 -27.75 42.74
C ASN A 60 35.63 -28.44 44.06
N PHE A 61 34.64 -28.68 44.91
CA PHE A 61 34.80 -29.40 46.19
C PHE A 61 34.00 -30.72 46.18
N ILE A 62 34.36 -31.66 47.04
CA ILE A 62 33.64 -32.92 47.24
C ILE A 62 32.98 -32.92 48.61
N THR A 63 33.64 -32.33 49.60
CA THR A 63 33.16 -32.25 50.97
C THR A 63 33.06 -30.81 51.48
N ALA A 64 32.09 -30.58 52.37
CA ALA A 64 31.89 -29.34 53.11
C ALA A 64 31.77 -29.71 54.59
N ASN A 65 32.67 -29.22 55.44
CA ASN A 65 32.81 -29.65 56.83
C ASN A 65 32.83 -31.20 56.98
N GLY A 66 33.54 -31.89 56.09
CA GLY A 66 33.63 -33.36 56.08
C GLY A 66 32.39 -34.11 55.56
N ILE A 67 31.28 -33.41 55.28
CA ILE A 67 30.07 -33.99 54.70
C ILE A 67 30.21 -34.04 53.18
N SER A 68 29.90 -35.18 52.55
CA SER A 68 29.91 -35.31 51.09
C SER A 68 28.74 -34.54 50.47
N VAL A 69 29.07 -33.54 49.66
CA VAL A 69 28.10 -32.61 49.04
C VAL A 69 28.22 -32.56 47.51
N ASN A 70 29.32 -33.08 46.95
CA ASN A 70 29.54 -33.23 45.50
C ASN A 70 29.29 -31.93 44.70
N LYS A 71 30.22 -30.98 44.82
CA LYS A 71 30.31 -29.73 44.04
C LYS A 71 29.23 -28.68 44.32
N ILE A 72 28.18 -29.01 45.08
CA ILE A 72 27.11 -28.06 45.42
C ILE A 72 26.55 -28.31 46.84
N ALA A 73 26.43 -27.27 47.65
CA ALA A 73 26.01 -27.36 49.05
C ALA A 73 25.10 -26.20 49.46
N GLN A 74 24.22 -26.45 50.43
CA GLN A 74 23.39 -25.44 51.08
C GLN A 74 23.76 -25.32 52.56
N TRP A 75 23.77 -24.10 53.07
CA TRP A 75 23.95 -23.77 54.48
C TRP A 75 22.67 -23.18 55.05
N ASP A 76 22.14 -23.86 56.07
CA ASP A 76 20.95 -23.49 56.86
C ASP A 76 21.24 -23.53 58.38
N GLY A 77 22.52 -23.41 58.75
CA GLY A 77 23.05 -23.65 60.10
C GLY A 77 24.05 -24.83 60.14
N SER A 78 24.03 -25.68 59.11
CA SER A 78 25.06 -26.67 58.80
C SER A 78 25.13 -26.90 57.28
N TRP A 79 26.21 -27.48 56.76
CA TRP A 79 26.32 -27.80 55.33
C TRP A 79 25.55 -29.06 54.95
N ASN A 80 24.66 -28.94 53.98
CA ASN A 80 23.84 -30.02 53.45
C ASN A 80 24.06 -30.21 51.94
N ALA A 81 24.00 -31.46 51.48
CA ALA A 81 24.05 -31.80 50.06
C ALA A 81 22.71 -31.52 49.36
N LEU A 82 22.77 -31.07 48.10
CA LEU A 82 21.58 -30.89 47.25
C LEU A 82 21.43 -32.09 46.32
N GLY A 83 20.66 -33.08 46.76
CA GLY A 83 20.53 -34.37 46.08
C GLY A 83 21.86 -35.15 46.09
N TYR A 84 22.20 -35.81 44.98
CA TYR A 84 23.53 -36.45 44.82
C TYR A 84 24.62 -35.47 44.34
N GLY A 85 24.28 -34.19 44.16
CA GLY A 85 25.16 -33.14 43.65
C GLY A 85 25.42 -33.21 42.15
N MET A 86 26.56 -32.66 41.72
CA MET A 86 26.96 -32.55 40.31
C MET A 86 28.17 -33.42 40.02
N ASN A 87 28.23 -34.00 38.81
CA ASN A 87 29.35 -34.86 38.43
C ASN A 87 30.64 -34.10 38.04
N ASN A 88 30.58 -32.78 37.98
CA ASN A 88 31.72 -31.91 37.72
C ASN A 88 31.46 -30.51 38.30
N GLU A 89 32.45 -29.63 38.17
CA GLU A 89 32.47 -28.26 38.71
C GLU A 89 31.22 -27.43 38.38
N VAL A 90 30.76 -26.68 39.39
CA VAL A 90 29.73 -25.65 39.28
C VAL A 90 30.42 -24.29 39.27
N ASP A 91 30.23 -23.52 38.20
CA ASP A 91 30.90 -22.23 38.00
C ASP A 91 29.99 -21.04 38.33
N SER A 92 28.67 -21.24 38.33
CA SER A 92 27.70 -20.16 38.51
C SER A 92 26.39 -20.66 39.12
N LEU A 93 25.77 -19.83 39.95
CA LEU A 93 24.48 -20.07 40.60
C LEU A 93 23.59 -18.82 40.45
N ALA A 94 22.29 -19.03 40.27
CA ALA A 94 21.29 -17.95 40.24
C ALA A 94 19.91 -18.45 40.71
N PHE A 95 19.07 -17.52 41.15
CA PHE A 95 17.66 -17.79 41.45
C PHE A 95 16.75 -17.11 40.43
N ASP A 96 15.63 -17.74 40.09
CA ASP A 96 14.51 -17.05 39.44
C ASP A 96 13.65 -16.30 40.48
N SER A 97 12.68 -15.50 40.02
CA SER A 97 11.79 -14.73 40.93
C SER A 97 10.91 -15.62 41.81
N ASN A 98 10.73 -16.89 41.46
CA ASN A 98 9.98 -17.88 42.23
C ASN A 98 10.85 -18.58 43.30
N GLY A 99 12.16 -18.28 43.33
CA GLY A 99 13.10 -18.85 44.29
C GLY A 99 13.66 -20.22 43.91
N ASN A 100 13.50 -20.67 42.67
CA ASN A 100 14.14 -21.91 42.19
C ASN A 100 15.63 -21.66 41.95
N LEU A 101 16.49 -22.57 42.43
CA LEU A 101 17.95 -22.47 42.25
C LEU A 101 18.34 -23.05 40.88
N TYR A 102 19.21 -22.35 40.17
CA TYR A 102 19.81 -22.81 38.92
C TYR A 102 21.32 -22.89 39.08
N ALA A 103 21.92 -23.90 38.45
CA ALA A 103 23.35 -24.10 38.40
C ALA A 103 23.84 -24.14 36.96
N GLY A 104 24.94 -23.44 36.69
CA GLY A 104 25.68 -23.47 35.43
C GLY A 104 27.14 -23.87 35.68
N GLY A 105 27.72 -24.73 34.85
CA GLY A 105 29.10 -25.16 35.04
C GLY A 105 29.63 -26.14 34.00
N GLN A 106 30.48 -27.07 34.44
CA GLN A 106 31.15 -28.10 33.63
C GLN A 106 30.57 -29.49 33.84
N PHE A 107 29.41 -29.63 34.49
CA PHE A 107 28.74 -30.90 34.73
C PHE A 107 27.98 -31.39 33.50
N THR A 108 27.99 -32.70 33.25
CA THR A 108 27.16 -33.35 32.23
C THR A 108 25.93 -34.02 32.83
N SER A 109 25.95 -34.27 34.14
CA SER A 109 24.81 -34.80 34.87
C SER A 109 24.64 -34.12 36.23
N ALA A 110 23.37 -34.03 36.66
CA ALA A 110 22.95 -33.51 37.95
C ALA A 110 22.05 -34.57 38.61
N SER A 111 22.41 -35.00 39.82
CA SER A 111 21.75 -36.11 40.51
C SER A 111 21.55 -37.39 39.66
N GLY A 112 22.52 -37.70 38.79
CA GLY A 112 22.48 -38.89 37.93
C GLY A 112 21.68 -38.76 36.63
N VAL A 113 21.00 -37.63 36.42
CA VAL A 113 20.26 -37.33 35.18
C VAL A 113 21.10 -36.44 34.27
N LEU A 114 21.04 -36.63 32.95
CA LEU A 114 21.75 -35.81 31.97
C LEU A 114 21.23 -34.37 32.00
N ALA A 115 22.07 -33.42 32.40
CA ALA A 115 21.70 -32.01 32.55
C ALA A 115 22.59 -31.05 31.72
N ASN A 116 23.66 -31.55 31.08
CA ASN A 116 24.50 -30.81 30.13
C ASN A 116 24.71 -29.32 30.46
N ARG A 117 25.48 -29.05 31.52
CA ARG A 117 26.01 -27.72 31.90
C ARG A 117 25.01 -26.74 32.52
N ILE A 118 23.70 -26.99 32.49
CA ILE A 118 22.68 -26.16 33.15
C ILE A 118 21.59 -27.04 33.79
N ALA A 119 21.32 -26.85 35.09
CA ALA A 119 20.28 -27.58 35.82
C ALA A 119 19.47 -26.67 36.74
N GLN A 120 18.22 -27.03 36.98
CA GLN A 120 17.32 -26.37 37.92
C GLN A 120 17.05 -27.28 39.12
N TRP A 121 17.14 -26.76 40.33
CA TRP A 121 16.69 -27.40 41.55
C TRP A 121 15.25 -27.00 41.83
N ASP A 122 14.36 -27.99 41.96
CA ASP A 122 12.94 -27.78 42.25
C ASP A 122 12.58 -27.86 43.74
N GLY A 123 13.59 -27.91 44.62
CA GLY A 123 13.42 -28.12 46.05
C GLY A 123 13.59 -29.59 46.48
N SER A 124 13.60 -30.53 45.54
CA SER A 124 13.74 -31.96 45.83
C SER A 124 14.76 -32.68 44.94
N THR A 125 14.84 -32.31 43.66
CA THR A 125 15.72 -32.93 42.67
C THR A 125 16.24 -31.91 41.66
N TRP A 126 17.32 -32.29 40.97
CA TRP A 126 17.87 -31.51 39.87
C TRP A 126 17.24 -31.94 38.54
N ASN A 127 16.64 -30.96 37.85
CA ASN A 127 16.04 -31.09 36.53
C ASN A 127 16.95 -30.50 35.46
N ALA A 128 17.07 -31.21 34.34
CA ALA A 128 17.79 -30.73 33.17
C ALA A 128 17.00 -29.65 32.41
N LEU A 129 17.68 -28.61 31.93
CA LEU A 129 17.06 -27.60 31.05
C LEU A 129 17.43 -27.87 29.59
N GLY A 130 16.51 -28.50 28.86
CA GLY A 130 16.69 -28.87 27.46
C GLY A 130 17.91 -29.78 27.25
N SER A 131 18.58 -29.65 26.09
CA SER A 131 19.84 -30.37 25.83
C SER A 131 21.08 -29.65 26.35
N GLY A 132 20.92 -28.52 27.05
CA GLY A 132 22.01 -27.74 27.63
C GLY A 132 22.91 -27.03 26.61
N THR A 133 24.20 -26.87 26.91
CA THR A 133 25.22 -26.27 26.03
C THR A 133 26.30 -27.28 25.64
N ASN A 134 26.91 -27.12 24.46
CA ASN A 134 27.96 -28.03 24.01
C ASN A 134 29.33 -27.84 24.68
N ASN A 135 29.48 -26.79 25.49
CA ASN A 135 30.70 -26.50 26.25
C ASN A 135 30.36 -25.76 27.55
N ILE A 136 31.39 -25.40 28.32
CA ILE A 136 31.32 -24.79 29.66
C ILE A 136 30.39 -23.57 29.73
N VAL A 137 29.54 -23.53 30.76
CA VAL A 137 28.78 -22.34 31.19
C VAL A 137 29.51 -21.71 32.37
N ARG A 138 29.90 -20.45 32.23
CA ARG A 138 30.67 -19.70 33.26
C ARG A 138 29.80 -18.74 34.06
N ALA A 139 28.66 -18.34 33.51
CA ALA A 139 27.74 -17.42 34.15
C ALA A 139 26.31 -17.75 33.76
N ILE A 140 25.40 -17.61 34.71
CA ILE A 140 23.97 -17.61 34.49
C ILE A 140 23.36 -16.39 35.17
N ALA A 141 22.33 -15.81 34.56
CA ALA A 141 21.60 -14.68 35.12
C ALA A 141 20.16 -14.69 34.61
N PHE A 142 19.25 -14.16 35.43
CA PHE A 142 17.88 -13.89 35.05
C PHE A 142 17.69 -12.40 34.76
N ASP A 143 16.88 -12.08 33.75
CA ASP A 143 16.36 -10.71 33.59
C ASP A 143 15.10 -10.48 34.44
N SER A 144 14.57 -9.26 34.40
CA SER A 144 13.35 -8.87 35.14
C SER A 144 12.08 -9.61 34.71
N SER A 145 12.14 -10.41 33.65
CA SER A 145 11.02 -11.23 33.14
C SER A 145 11.24 -12.73 33.37
N ASP A 146 12.14 -13.10 34.28
CA ASP A 146 12.55 -14.49 34.56
C ASP A 146 13.08 -15.26 33.34
N VAL A 147 13.66 -14.55 32.38
CA VAL A 147 14.36 -15.22 31.29
C VAL A 147 15.78 -15.54 31.74
N LEU A 148 16.12 -16.83 31.70
CA LEU A 148 17.48 -17.31 31.96
C LEU A 148 18.39 -17.01 30.77
N TYR A 149 19.53 -16.39 31.03
CA TYR A 149 20.64 -16.24 30.09
C TYR A 149 21.85 -16.99 30.61
N ALA A 150 22.48 -17.77 29.73
CA ALA A 150 23.74 -18.44 29.99
C ALA A 150 24.86 -17.80 29.18
N GLY A 151 26.00 -17.58 29.81
CA GLY A 151 27.25 -17.11 29.21
C GLY A 151 28.38 -18.10 29.45
N GLY A 152 29.23 -18.34 28.45
CA GLY A 152 30.30 -19.33 28.57
C GLY A 152 31.14 -19.51 27.31
N SER A 153 31.82 -20.66 27.20
CA SER A 153 32.71 -21.00 26.09
C SER A 153 32.06 -21.93 25.05
N PHE A 154 30.73 -22.00 25.03
CA PHE A 154 29.95 -22.83 24.12
C PHE A 154 29.72 -22.17 22.76
N THR A 155 29.55 -22.99 21.73
CA THR A 155 29.22 -22.56 20.36
C THR A 155 27.79 -22.92 19.97
N THR A 156 27.15 -23.81 20.74
CA THR A 156 25.74 -24.14 20.61
C THR A 156 25.08 -24.22 21.97
N ALA A 157 23.83 -23.73 22.03
CA ALA A 157 22.93 -23.91 23.15
C ALA A 157 21.64 -24.54 22.62
N GLY A 158 21.23 -25.65 23.21
CA GLY A 158 20.31 -26.55 22.55
C GLY A 158 20.93 -27.10 21.25
N LEU A 159 20.11 -27.16 20.20
CA LEU A 159 20.53 -27.44 18.83
C LEU A 159 20.81 -26.17 18.00
N LYS A 160 20.83 -24.98 18.64
CA LYS A 160 20.98 -23.69 17.95
C LYS A 160 22.40 -23.18 18.07
N ALA A 161 22.90 -22.61 16.98
CA ALA A 161 24.15 -21.87 17.01
C ALA A 161 23.98 -20.66 17.96
N SER A 162 24.83 -20.60 18.97
CA SER A 162 24.82 -19.54 19.99
C SER A 162 26.23 -19.42 20.50
N LYS A 163 26.94 -18.42 19.98
CA LYS A 163 28.36 -18.20 20.29
C LYS A 163 28.43 -17.48 21.63
N TYR A 164 28.89 -18.19 22.66
CA TYR A 164 29.23 -17.67 23.98
C TYR A 164 28.07 -17.20 24.86
N MET A 165 26.91 -16.85 24.30
CA MET A 165 25.72 -16.46 25.06
C MET A 165 24.45 -17.08 24.48
N ALA A 166 23.53 -17.49 25.33
CA ALA A 166 22.26 -18.08 24.95
C ALA A 166 21.11 -17.68 25.87
N LYS A 167 19.95 -17.41 25.27
CA LYS A 167 18.67 -17.31 25.97
C LYS A 167 18.11 -18.72 26.17
N CYS A 168 17.86 -19.09 27.41
CA CYS A 168 17.43 -20.43 27.81
C CYS A 168 15.92 -20.43 28.08
N SER A 169 15.24 -21.50 27.66
CA SER A 169 13.86 -21.76 28.07
C SER A 169 13.86 -22.46 29.42
N THR A 170 13.05 -21.97 30.35
CA THR A 170 12.80 -22.61 31.65
C THR A 170 11.63 -23.60 31.60
N SER A 171 10.94 -23.71 30.45
CA SER A 171 9.91 -24.74 30.23
C SER A 171 10.57 -26.10 30.02
N GLY A 172 10.19 -27.10 30.82
CA GLY A 172 10.73 -28.46 30.74
C GLY A 172 10.56 -29.12 29.36
N ILE A 173 11.32 -30.20 29.14
CA ILE A 173 11.21 -31.01 27.91
C ILE A 173 9.80 -31.64 27.79
N THR A 174 9.30 -31.76 26.57
CA THR A 174 8.02 -32.41 26.21
C THR A 174 8.21 -33.41 25.07
N VAL A 175 7.26 -34.31 24.81
CA VAL A 175 7.29 -35.17 23.61
C VAL A 175 7.16 -34.32 22.33
N PRO A 176 7.65 -34.77 21.16
CA PRO A 176 7.60 -33.98 19.93
C PRO A 176 6.17 -33.65 19.48
N GLY A 177 6.01 -32.63 18.65
CA GLY A 177 4.74 -32.35 17.98
C GLY A 177 4.39 -33.39 16.90
N ALA A 178 3.23 -33.23 16.25
CA ALA A 178 2.82 -34.09 15.13
C ALA A 178 3.53 -33.69 13.82
N PRO A 179 4.19 -34.62 13.10
CA PRO A 179 4.70 -34.36 11.75
C PRO A 179 3.58 -33.88 10.81
N THR A 180 3.94 -33.06 9.82
CA THR A 180 2.96 -32.47 8.89
C THR A 180 3.30 -32.75 7.43
N THR A 181 2.33 -32.50 6.53
CA THR A 181 2.54 -32.61 5.07
C THR A 181 3.01 -34.00 4.62
N VAL A 182 2.32 -35.05 5.09
CA VAL A 182 2.67 -36.44 4.76
C VAL A 182 2.27 -36.78 3.32
N VAL A 183 3.27 -37.07 2.49
CA VAL A 183 3.12 -37.47 1.09
C VAL A 183 3.67 -38.88 0.92
N ALA A 184 2.91 -39.76 0.26
CA ALA A 184 3.31 -41.13 -0.03
C ALA A 184 3.52 -41.31 -1.54
N THR A 185 4.58 -42.00 -1.92
CA THR A 185 4.89 -42.37 -3.31
C THR A 185 4.91 -43.90 -3.42
N PRO A 186 4.01 -44.52 -4.22
CA PRO A 186 3.93 -45.98 -4.30
C PRO A 186 5.07 -46.58 -5.13
N GLY A 187 5.62 -47.70 -4.66
CA GLY A 187 6.58 -48.54 -5.38
C GLY A 187 6.11 -50.00 -5.48
N ASN A 188 7.02 -50.93 -5.77
CA ASN A 188 6.70 -52.36 -5.80
C ASN A 188 6.71 -52.95 -4.38
N GLY A 189 5.53 -53.26 -3.84
CA GLY A 189 5.38 -53.79 -2.49
C GLY A 189 5.83 -52.83 -1.38
N GLN A 190 6.00 -51.55 -1.70
CA GLN A 190 6.48 -50.52 -0.79
C GLN A 190 5.86 -49.15 -1.08
N ALA A 191 6.04 -48.22 -0.15
CA ALA A 191 5.78 -46.79 -0.38
C ALA A 191 6.83 -45.94 0.35
N ASP A 192 7.31 -44.89 -0.32
CA ASP A 192 8.22 -43.90 0.25
C ASP A 192 7.41 -42.72 0.79
N ILE A 193 7.60 -42.40 2.07
CA ILE A 193 6.83 -41.41 2.83
C ILE A 193 7.71 -40.21 3.16
N ASN A 194 7.31 -39.04 2.69
CA ASN A 194 7.99 -37.77 2.92
C ASN A 194 7.09 -36.87 3.77
N PHE A 195 7.68 -36.10 4.70
CA PHE A 195 6.94 -35.23 5.60
C PHE A 195 7.82 -34.06 6.10
N VAL A 196 7.19 -33.12 6.79
CA VAL A 196 7.87 -32.02 7.48
C VAL A 196 8.00 -32.37 8.97
N ALA A 197 9.21 -32.18 9.51
CA ALA A 197 9.53 -32.44 10.91
C ALA A 197 8.71 -31.55 11.86
N PRO A 198 8.21 -32.07 12.99
CA PRO A 198 7.54 -31.28 14.02
C PRO A 198 8.53 -30.53 14.91
N ASP A 199 8.02 -29.69 15.81
CA ASP A 199 8.77 -29.21 16.98
C ASP A 199 9.27 -30.41 17.80
N ASP A 200 10.51 -30.35 18.27
CA ASP A 200 11.19 -31.44 18.97
C ASP A 200 10.85 -31.49 20.47
N GLY A 201 10.10 -30.51 20.98
CA GLY A 201 9.70 -30.45 22.38
C GLY A 201 10.88 -30.20 23.33
N GLY A 202 12.00 -29.66 22.83
CA GLY A 202 13.20 -29.36 23.61
C GLY A 202 14.19 -30.52 23.75
N SER A 203 13.94 -31.66 23.10
CA SER A 203 14.85 -32.81 23.03
C SER A 203 14.89 -33.37 21.60
N ALA A 204 16.09 -33.67 21.09
CA ALA A 204 16.27 -34.09 19.71
C ALA A 204 15.39 -35.30 19.34
N ILE A 205 14.69 -35.19 18.20
CA ILE A 205 13.93 -36.31 17.65
C ILE A 205 14.90 -37.41 17.23
N THR A 206 14.73 -38.59 17.79
CA THR A 206 15.58 -39.77 17.56
C THR A 206 14.99 -40.73 16.54
N LEU A 207 13.67 -40.70 16.32
CA LEU A 207 13.00 -41.64 15.42
C LEU A 207 11.69 -41.07 14.87
N TYR A 208 11.49 -41.24 13.56
CA TYR A 208 10.20 -41.14 12.90
C TYR A 208 9.65 -42.52 12.58
N THR A 209 8.36 -42.72 12.80
CA THR A 209 7.67 -43.99 12.54
C THR A 209 6.48 -43.75 11.62
N ALA A 210 6.51 -44.26 10.40
CA ALA A 210 5.39 -44.23 9.46
C ALA A 210 4.61 -45.54 9.53
N THR A 211 3.30 -45.46 9.76
CA THR A 211 2.41 -46.62 9.88
C THR A 211 1.35 -46.60 8.80
N SER A 212 1.20 -47.72 8.08
CA SER A 212 0.20 -47.88 7.03
C SER A 212 -1.17 -48.31 7.57
N ALA A 213 -2.22 -47.86 6.90
CA ALA A 213 -3.59 -48.36 7.08
C ALA A 213 -4.19 -48.65 5.69
N PRO A 214 -4.76 -49.86 5.46
CA PRO A 214 -4.91 -50.98 6.39
C PRO A 214 -3.60 -51.78 6.61
N GLY A 215 -3.58 -52.68 7.58
CA GLY A 215 -2.51 -53.68 7.74
C GLY A 215 -1.33 -53.28 8.63
N GLY A 216 -1.25 -52.02 9.10
CA GLY A 216 -0.35 -51.62 10.18
C GLY A 216 1.13 -51.84 9.89
N LYS A 217 1.55 -51.81 8.61
CA LYS A 217 2.97 -51.97 8.27
C LYS A 217 3.73 -50.72 8.68
N VAL A 218 4.88 -50.91 9.31
CA VAL A 218 5.66 -49.82 9.89
C VAL A 218 6.99 -49.69 9.15
N GLY A 219 7.36 -48.45 8.84
CA GLY A 219 8.72 -48.07 8.50
C GLY A 219 9.25 -47.06 9.52
N THR A 220 10.56 -47.04 9.73
CA THR A 220 11.21 -46.10 10.65
C THR A 220 12.41 -45.42 10.01
N SER A 221 12.68 -44.17 10.38
CA SER A 221 13.84 -43.42 9.91
C SER A 221 14.28 -42.37 10.93
N THR A 222 15.53 -41.94 10.87
CA THR A 222 16.04 -40.79 11.62
C THR A 222 15.92 -39.48 10.82
N THR A 223 15.52 -39.56 9.55
CA THR A 223 15.33 -38.42 8.66
C THR A 223 13.85 -38.28 8.27
N THR A 224 13.50 -37.19 7.58
CA THR A 224 12.12 -36.88 7.15
C THR A 224 11.62 -37.71 5.97
N THR A 225 12.24 -38.87 5.74
CA THR A 225 11.93 -39.81 4.65
C THR A 225 11.91 -41.22 5.22
N VAL A 226 10.79 -41.92 5.06
CA VAL A 226 10.56 -43.27 5.58
C VAL A 226 10.04 -44.19 4.48
N THR A 227 10.70 -45.31 4.23
CA THR A 227 10.19 -46.36 3.34
C THR A 227 9.41 -47.40 4.15
N VAL A 228 8.17 -47.67 3.76
CA VAL A 228 7.33 -48.73 4.33
C VAL A 228 7.29 -49.91 3.36
N LEU A 229 7.83 -51.06 3.78
CA LEU A 229 7.93 -52.28 2.98
C LEU A 229 6.79 -53.27 3.29
N GLY A 230 6.65 -54.30 2.45
CA GLY A 230 5.71 -55.41 2.68
C GLY A 230 4.25 -55.05 2.44
N LEU A 231 4.00 -54.04 1.62
CA LEU A 231 2.67 -53.65 1.15
C LEU A 231 2.23 -54.60 0.02
N THR A 232 0.92 -54.78 -0.14
CA THR A 232 0.37 -55.60 -1.24
C THR A 232 0.07 -54.72 -2.45
N ASN A 233 0.63 -55.07 -3.60
CA ASN A 233 0.35 -54.35 -4.85
C ASN A 233 -1.15 -54.36 -5.20
N GLY A 234 -1.68 -53.21 -5.61
CA GLY A 234 -3.10 -53.00 -5.92
C GLY A 234 -3.99 -52.63 -4.73
N THR A 235 -3.52 -52.83 -3.49
CA THR A 235 -4.23 -52.41 -2.27
C THR A 235 -3.95 -50.93 -1.98
N ALA A 236 -4.99 -50.16 -1.64
CA ALA A 236 -4.84 -48.75 -1.29
C ALA A 236 -4.40 -48.60 0.17
N TYR A 237 -3.33 -47.84 0.41
CA TYR A 237 -2.80 -47.54 1.75
C TYR A 237 -2.76 -46.04 2.01
N THR A 238 -3.06 -45.64 3.25
CA THR A 238 -2.76 -44.31 3.79
C THR A 238 -1.71 -44.43 4.89
N PHE A 239 -0.97 -43.37 5.16
CA PHE A 239 0.14 -43.39 6.11
C PHE A 239 0.04 -42.27 7.13
N LYS A 240 0.29 -42.58 8.41
CA LYS A 240 0.49 -41.59 9.48
C LYS A 240 1.90 -41.69 10.01
N VAL A 241 2.49 -40.56 10.40
CA VAL A 241 3.85 -40.49 10.92
C VAL A 241 3.83 -39.95 12.34
N THR A 242 4.58 -40.57 13.24
CA THR A 242 4.88 -40.06 14.59
C THR A 242 6.37 -39.73 14.72
N ALA A 243 6.70 -38.81 15.62
CA ALA A 243 8.08 -38.48 15.98
C ALA A 243 8.34 -38.83 17.45
N THR A 244 9.54 -39.31 17.77
CA THR A 244 9.94 -39.74 19.12
C THR A 244 11.21 -39.01 19.55
N ASN A 245 11.24 -38.47 20.77
CA ASN A 245 12.46 -37.96 21.40
C ASN A 245 12.74 -38.72 22.71
N ALA A 246 13.66 -38.23 23.55
CA ALA A 246 14.03 -38.88 24.81
C ALA A 246 12.86 -39.06 25.81
N LEU A 247 11.78 -38.27 25.71
CA LEU A 247 10.58 -38.42 26.55
C LEU A 247 9.53 -39.36 25.98
N GLY A 248 9.65 -39.73 24.71
CA GLY A 248 8.73 -40.65 24.05
C GLY A 248 8.10 -40.08 22.78
N THR A 249 7.05 -40.76 22.34
CA THR A 249 6.43 -40.54 21.03
C THR A 249 5.32 -39.49 21.09
N GLY A 250 5.42 -38.50 20.22
CA GLY A 250 4.42 -37.45 20.03
C GLY A 250 3.17 -37.91 19.27
N PRO A 251 2.17 -37.02 19.11
CA PRO A 251 0.95 -37.33 18.37
C PRO A 251 1.22 -37.67 16.90
N ALA A 252 0.36 -38.51 16.32
CA ALA A 252 0.46 -38.88 14.91
C ALA A 252 -0.01 -37.76 13.99
N SER A 253 0.59 -37.68 12.81
CA SER A 253 0.16 -36.80 11.73
C SER A 253 -1.29 -37.09 11.28
N LEU A 254 -1.85 -36.18 10.49
CA LEU A 254 -2.96 -36.53 9.60
C LEU A 254 -2.52 -37.61 8.60
N ALA A 255 -3.47 -38.43 8.14
CA ALA A 255 -3.19 -39.48 7.17
C ALA A 255 -2.84 -38.89 5.80
N SER A 256 -1.88 -39.50 5.10
CA SER A 256 -1.59 -39.19 3.71
C SER A 256 -2.80 -39.45 2.79
N LYS A 257 -2.75 -38.94 1.56
CA LYS A 257 -3.63 -39.45 0.50
C LYS A 257 -3.36 -40.94 0.26
N ALA A 258 -4.40 -41.67 -0.15
CA ALA A 258 -4.29 -43.10 -0.41
C ALA A 258 -3.47 -43.37 -1.68
N VAL A 259 -2.51 -44.30 -1.60
CA VAL A 259 -1.69 -44.75 -2.74
C VAL A 259 -1.75 -46.26 -2.89
N LYS A 260 -1.59 -46.75 -4.12
CA LYS A 260 -1.59 -48.18 -4.46
C LYS A 260 -0.21 -48.59 -4.96
N PRO A 261 0.58 -49.34 -4.17
CA PRO A 261 1.79 -50.02 -4.64
C PRO A 261 1.50 -50.87 -5.87
N GLY A 262 2.48 -51.04 -6.76
CA GLY A 262 2.27 -51.75 -8.03
C GLY A 262 3.55 -51.95 -8.84
N VAL A 263 3.38 -52.59 -10.00
CA VAL A 263 4.41 -52.75 -11.05
C VAL A 263 3.81 -52.38 -12.41
N VAL A 264 4.65 -52.27 -13.45
CA VAL A 264 4.17 -52.11 -14.83
C VAL A 264 3.33 -53.32 -15.28
N PRO A 265 2.43 -53.18 -16.28
CA PRO A 265 1.63 -54.30 -16.77
C PRO A 265 2.49 -55.38 -17.47
N GLY A 266 1.93 -56.57 -17.65
CA GLY A 266 2.48 -57.57 -18.57
C GLY A 266 2.39 -57.13 -20.04
N ALA A 267 3.02 -57.87 -20.95
CA ALA A 267 2.97 -57.58 -22.39
C ALA A 267 1.59 -57.95 -23.02
N PRO A 268 1.01 -57.09 -23.88
CA PRO A 268 -0.16 -57.42 -24.70
C PRO A 268 0.07 -58.54 -25.71
N THR A 269 -0.99 -59.03 -26.36
CA THR A 269 -0.89 -60.05 -27.44
C THR A 269 -1.66 -59.63 -28.69
N ILE A 270 -0.99 -59.51 -29.83
CA ILE A 270 -1.64 -59.14 -31.11
C ILE A 270 -2.48 -60.31 -31.65
N LYS A 271 -3.71 -60.01 -32.09
CA LYS A 271 -4.61 -60.94 -32.78
C LYS A 271 -4.53 -60.81 -34.30
N THR A 272 -4.69 -59.59 -34.85
CA THR A 272 -4.76 -59.36 -36.31
C THR A 272 -4.19 -58.00 -36.69
N ALA A 273 -3.58 -57.90 -37.87
CA ALA A 273 -3.21 -56.63 -38.50
C ALA A 273 -3.71 -56.59 -39.96
N THR A 274 -4.52 -55.57 -40.32
CA THR A 274 -5.18 -55.47 -41.64
C THR A 274 -4.85 -54.13 -42.33
N ALA A 275 -4.54 -54.16 -43.64
CA ALA A 275 -4.21 -52.97 -44.42
C ALA A 275 -5.45 -52.12 -44.77
N GLY A 276 -5.25 -50.81 -44.88
CA GLY A 276 -6.18 -49.86 -45.51
C GLY A 276 -5.41 -48.78 -46.27
N ASN A 277 -6.09 -47.78 -46.83
CA ASN A 277 -5.41 -46.66 -47.51
C ASN A 277 -4.55 -45.86 -46.52
N GLU A 278 -3.24 -45.82 -46.77
CA GLU A 278 -2.21 -45.21 -45.91
C GLU A 278 -2.28 -45.63 -44.42
N LYS A 279 -2.87 -46.79 -44.10
CA LYS A 279 -3.09 -47.19 -42.70
C LYS A 279 -3.13 -48.70 -42.50
N ALA A 280 -3.00 -49.14 -41.25
CA ALA A 280 -3.30 -50.50 -40.84
C ALA A 280 -4.11 -50.51 -39.54
N VAL A 281 -4.98 -51.50 -39.35
CA VAL A 281 -5.76 -51.70 -38.12
C VAL A 281 -5.21 -52.91 -37.37
N VAL A 282 -4.73 -52.71 -36.14
CA VAL A 282 -4.08 -53.73 -35.30
C VAL A 282 -4.97 -54.05 -34.10
N ALA A 283 -5.50 -55.26 -34.03
CA ALA A 283 -6.30 -55.77 -32.92
C ALA A 283 -5.45 -56.66 -32.01
N PHE A 284 -5.65 -56.59 -30.68
CA PHE A 284 -4.84 -57.27 -29.66
C PHE A 284 -5.66 -57.54 -28.39
N THR A 285 -5.16 -58.36 -27.47
CA THR A 285 -5.70 -58.53 -26.11
C THR A 285 -4.85 -57.82 -25.08
N ALA A 286 -5.51 -57.34 -24.02
CA ALA A 286 -4.86 -56.87 -22.80
C ALA A 286 -3.95 -57.96 -22.19
N PRO A 287 -2.89 -57.58 -21.47
CA PRO A 287 -2.09 -58.53 -20.70
C PRO A 287 -2.91 -59.16 -19.57
N LEU A 288 -2.56 -60.40 -19.22
CA LEU A 288 -3.22 -61.17 -18.16
C LEU A 288 -3.08 -60.52 -16.77
N PHE A 289 -1.96 -59.83 -16.52
CA PHE A 289 -1.69 -59.10 -15.28
C PHE A 289 -1.45 -57.62 -15.56
N ASN A 290 -2.20 -56.76 -14.89
CA ASN A 290 -2.14 -55.30 -15.06
C ASN A 290 -1.15 -54.60 -14.10
N GLY A 291 -0.42 -55.36 -13.28
CA GLY A 291 0.56 -54.79 -12.35
C GLY A 291 -0.03 -54.19 -11.07
N GLY A 292 -1.33 -54.38 -10.80
CA GLY A 292 -2.03 -53.81 -9.65
C GLY A 292 -2.60 -52.40 -9.89
N SER A 293 -2.42 -51.85 -11.08
CA SER A 293 -3.03 -50.57 -11.52
C SER A 293 -3.74 -50.74 -12.86
N ALA A 294 -4.77 -49.95 -13.10
CA ALA A 294 -5.52 -50.01 -14.36
C ALA A 294 -4.61 -49.59 -15.54
N ILE A 295 -4.72 -50.32 -16.65
CA ILE A 295 -4.02 -49.95 -17.89
C ILE A 295 -4.68 -48.70 -18.45
N THR A 296 -3.89 -47.65 -18.66
CA THR A 296 -4.34 -46.34 -19.13
C THR A 296 -4.24 -46.22 -20.63
N SER A 297 -3.29 -46.92 -21.28
CA SER A 297 -3.16 -46.93 -22.73
C SER A 297 -2.42 -48.16 -23.24
N TYR A 298 -2.66 -48.47 -24.51
CA TYR A 298 -1.87 -49.36 -25.34
C TYR A 298 -1.26 -48.56 -26.47
N THR A 299 -0.01 -48.85 -26.81
CA THR A 299 0.70 -48.15 -27.86
C THR A 299 1.17 -49.13 -28.93
N VAL A 300 0.76 -48.91 -30.18
CA VAL A 300 1.23 -49.68 -31.33
C VAL A 300 2.49 -49.03 -31.91
N ILE A 301 3.49 -49.85 -32.14
CA ILE A 301 4.78 -49.48 -32.71
C ILE A 301 4.93 -50.20 -34.04
N SER A 302 5.17 -49.46 -35.12
CA SER A 302 5.41 -50.03 -36.45
C SER A 302 6.90 -50.24 -36.71
N VAL A 303 7.26 -51.37 -37.32
CA VAL A 303 8.62 -51.73 -37.75
C VAL A 303 8.62 -51.98 -39.26
N THR A 304 9.44 -51.23 -40.00
CA THR A 304 9.72 -51.47 -41.43
C THR A 304 10.90 -52.44 -41.60
N PRO A 305 10.87 -53.36 -42.59
CA PRO A 305 11.94 -54.35 -42.80
C PRO A 305 13.34 -53.76 -43.00
N ASP A 306 13.45 -52.55 -43.58
CA ASP A 306 14.72 -52.06 -44.13
C ASP A 306 15.49 -51.08 -43.23
N SER A 307 15.01 -50.73 -42.03
CA SER A 307 15.63 -49.64 -41.26
C SER A 307 15.58 -49.73 -39.73
N ASN A 308 14.93 -50.73 -39.12
CA ASN A 308 14.74 -50.79 -37.66
C ASN A 308 14.20 -49.47 -37.05
N ILE A 309 13.52 -48.63 -37.84
CA ILE A 309 12.96 -47.37 -37.34
C ILE A 309 11.66 -47.67 -36.60
N THR A 310 11.73 -47.52 -35.29
CA THR A 310 10.61 -47.63 -34.35
C THR A 310 9.78 -46.35 -34.41
N VAL A 311 8.65 -46.34 -35.13
CA VAL A 311 7.72 -45.20 -35.12
C VAL A 311 6.50 -45.54 -34.25
N THR A 312 6.39 -44.85 -33.12
CA THR A 312 5.23 -44.88 -32.24
C THR A 312 4.08 -44.12 -32.89
N ARG A 313 2.97 -44.78 -33.22
CA ARG A 313 1.93 -44.12 -34.05
C ARG A 313 0.53 -44.01 -33.49
N SER A 314 0.20 -44.64 -32.35
CA SER A 314 -1.08 -44.37 -31.68
C SER A 314 -1.13 -44.97 -30.26
N GLY A 315 -1.62 -44.18 -29.30
CA GLY A 315 -1.96 -44.63 -27.93
C GLY A 315 -3.49 -44.68 -27.74
N SER A 316 -4.04 -45.79 -27.24
CA SER A 316 -5.48 -45.94 -26.95
C SER A 316 -5.70 -46.92 -25.80
N ALA A 317 -6.68 -46.67 -24.92
CA ALA A 317 -7.11 -47.63 -23.89
C ALA A 317 -7.94 -48.80 -24.47
N ALA A 318 -8.28 -48.75 -25.76
CA ALA A 318 -9.14 -49.72 -26.45
C ALA A 318 -8.44 -50.37 -27.65
N THR A 319 -8.91 -51.57 -27.98
CA THR A 319 -8.48 -52.36 -29.14
C THR A 319 -9.66 -52.52 -30.11
N PRO A 320 -9.48 -52.46 -31.45
CA PRO A 320 -8.20 -52.32 -32.18
C PRO A 320 -7.66 -50.88 -32.24
N ILE A 321 -6.37 -50.74 -32.54
CA ILE A 321 -5.71 -49.45 -32.80
C ILE A 321 -5.44 -49.29 -34.31
N THR A 322 -5.76 -48.11 -34.85
CA THR A 322 -5.50 -47.78 -36.27
C THR A 322 -4.21 -46.97 -36.42
N VAL A 323 -3.24 -47.51 -37.14
CA VAL A 323 -1.93 -46.90 -37.42
C VAL A 323 -1.98 -46.18 -38.78
N THR A 324 -2.01 -44.85 -38.79
CA THR A 324 -2.19 -43.98 -39.99
C THR A 324 -0.91 -43.30 -40.46
N GLY A 325 -0.73 -43.05 -41.76
CA GLY A 325 0.50 -42.52 -42.35
C GLY A 325 1.49 -43.61 -42.80
N LEU A 326 0.98 -44.79 -43.20
CA LEU A 326 1.80 -45.84 -43.83
C LEU A 326 1.96 -45.47 -45.29
N THR A 327 3.16 -45.66 -45.85
CA THR A 327 3.40 -45.44 -47.27
C THR A 327 2.70 -46.54 -48.07
N PRO A 328 1.79 -46.22 -49.00
CA PRO A 328 1.21 -47.22 -49.89
C PRO A 328 2.28 -47.96 -50.67
N GLY A 329 2.14 -49.28 -50.79
CA GLY A 329 3.12 -50.17 -51.42
C GLY A 329 4.29 -50.61 -50.51
N THR A 330 4.45 -50.03 -49.31
CA THR A 330 5.50 -50.44 -48.35
C THR A 330 4.97 -51.45 -47.33
N SER A 331 5.78 -52.48 -47.03
CA SER A 331 5.44 -53.55 -46.07
C SER A 331 5.78 -53.18 -44.62
N TYR A 332 4.86 -53.39 -43.69
CA TYR A 332 5.02 -53.06 -42.26
C TYR A 332 4.66 -54.24 -41.34
N THR A 333 5.34 -54.34 -40.20
CA THR A 333 4.96 -55.21 -39.06
C THR A 333 4.76 -54.35 -37.80
N PHE A 334 4.08 -54.88 -36.76
CA PHE A 334 3.70 -54.12 -35.56
C PHE A 334 3.93 -54.91 -34.26
N VAL A 335 4.26 -54.19 -33.18
CA VAL A 335 4.25 -54.66 -31.78
C VAL A 335 3.40 -53.71 -30.90
N VAL A 336 2.91 -54.18 -29.76
CA VAL A 336 2.06 -53.39 -28.84
C VAL A 336 2.59 -53.44 -27.41
N VAL A 337 2.64 -52.29 -26.73
CA VAL A 337 2.95 -52.18 -25.28
C VAL A 337 1.72 -51.66 -24.52
N ALA A 338 1.61 -51.98 -23.22
CA ALA A 338 0.58 -51.46 -22.31
C ALA A 338 1.20 -50.55 -21.25
N THR A 339 0.52 -49.46 -20.90
CA THR A 339 0.98 -48.51 -19.88
C THR A 339 -0.03 -48.44 -18.74
N ASN A 340 0.42 -48.45 -17.48
CA ASN A 340 -0.38 -48.10 -16.31
C ASN A 340 0.27 -46.93 -15.55
N ALA A 341 -0.25 -46.58 -14.37
CA ALA A 341 0.29 -45.49 -13.55
C ALA A 341 1.75 -45.71 -13.08
N LEU A 342 2.30 -46.92 -13.22
CA LEU A 342 3.66 -47.28 -12.81
C LEU A 342 4.63 -47.34 -14.01
N GLY A 343 4.13 -47.24 -15.24
CA GLY A 343 4.94 -47.23 -16.47
C GLY A 343 4.49 -48.21 -17.54
N THR A 344 5.36 -48.43 -18.53
CA THR A 344 5.08 -49.20 -19.76
C THR A 344 5.62 -50.63 -19.68
N SER A 345 4.85 -51.59 -20.18
CA SER A 345 5.17 -53.01 -20.24
C SER A 345 6.27 -53.32 -21.27
N ALA A 346 6.76 -54.56 -21.25
CA ALA A 346 7.43 -55.13 -22.42
C ALA A 346 6.49 -55.18 -23.65
N ALA A 347 7.06 -55.21 -24.84
CA ALA A 347 6.31 -55.28 -26.10
C ALA A 347 5.74 -56.68 -26.36
N SER A 348 4.62 -56.74 -27.08
CA SER A 348 4.06 -57.98 -27.62
C SER A 348 5.00 -58.65 -28.63
N GLY A 349 4.67 -59.89 -29.01
CA GLY A 349 5.22 -60.48 -30.25
C GLY A 349 4.85 -59.65 -31.50
N VAL A 350 5.67 -59.78 -32.55
CA VAL A 350 5.50 -59.09 -33.84
C VAL A 350 4.35 -59.71 -34.65
N CYS A 351 3.52 -58.91 -35.31
CA CYS A 351 2.45 -59.40 -36.18
C CYS A 351 2.93 -59.78 -37.60
N ASN A 352 2.02 -60.28 -38.44
CA ASN A 352 2.26 -60.50 -39.86
C ASN A 352 2.45 -59.18 -40.65
N ALA A 353 3.11 -59.24 -41.81
CA ALA A 353 3.37 -58.08 -42.66
C ALA A 353 2.09 -57.55 -43.36
N VAL A 354 1.99 -56.22 -43.49
CA VAL A 354 0.82 -55.49 -44.02
C VAL A 354 1.25 -54.43 -45.06
N VAL A 355 0.60 -54.37 -46.23
CA VAL A 355 0.92 -53.43 -47.34
C VAL A 355 -0.29 -52.52 -47.68
N PRO A 356 -0.21 -51.18 -47.51
CA PRO A 356 -1.30 -50.23 -47.83
C PRO A 356 -1.44 -49.93 -49.36
N THR A 357 -2.62 -49.47 -49.83
CA THR A 357 -2.91 -49.12 -51.26
C THR A 357 -3.40 -47.67 -51.44
N ALA A 358 -3.19 -47.05 -52.61
CA ALA A 358 -3.64 -45.68 -52.94
C ALA A 358 -5.07 -45.61 -53.57
N THR A 359 -5.75 -44.45 -53.46
CA THR A 359 -7.09 -44.13 -53.99
C THR A 359 -7.15 -42.69 -54.57
N VAL A 360 -8.29 -42.24 -55.12
CA VAL A 360 -8.52 -40.81 -55.42
C VAL A 360 -8.48 -39.96 -54.13
N PRO A 361 -8.22 -38.63 -54.21
CA PRO A 361 -8.23 -37.75 -53.05
C PRO A 361 -9.63 -37.61 -52.44
N GLY A 362 -9.69 -37.25 -51.15
CA GLY A 362 -10.94 -36.80 -50.54
C GLY A 362 -11.42 -35.45 -51.08
N ALA A 363 -12.56 -34.97 -50.58
CA ALA A 363 -13.03 -33.62 -50.87
C ALA A 363 -12.18 -32.57 -50.14
N PRO A 364 -11.79 -31.45 -50.79
CA PRO A 364 -11.31 -30.26 -50.08
C PRO A 364 -12.31 -29.78 -49.03
N THR A 365 -11.85 -29.14 -47.97
CA THR A 365 -12.71 -28.66 -46.87
C THR A 365 -12.54 -27.16 -46.63
N GLY A 366 -13.42 -26.55 -45.83
CA GLY A 366 -13.22 -25.17 -45.37
C GLY A 366 -13.22 -24.12 -46.49
N VAL A 367 -14.05 -24.28 -47.53
CA VAL A 367 -14.13 -23.31 -48.63
C VAL A 367 -14.67 -21.97 -48.12
N LEU A 368 -13.76 -21.03 -48.02
CA LEU A 368 -13.97 -19.64 -47.64
C LEU A 368 -13.85 -18.77 -48.90
N ALA A 369 -14.96 -18.12 -49.24
CA ALA A 369 -15.04 -17.19 -50.34
C ALA A 369 -15.09 -15.76 -49.79
N ILE A 370 -14.09 -14.95 -50.13
CA ILE A 370 -14.00 -13.56 -49.71
C ILE A 370 -14.22 -12.69 -50.95
N GLY A 371 -15.30 -11.91 -50.93
CA GLY A 371 -15.67 -11.02 -52.03
C GLY A 371 -14.78 -9.78 -52.04
N ASP A 372 -14.45 -9.33 -53.24
CA ASP A 372 -13.73 -8.09 -53.53
C ASP A 372 -14.36 -7.46 -54.79
N ASP A 373 -13.81 -6.36 -55.30
CA ASP A 373 -14.37 -5.66 -56.45
C ASP A 373 -14.36 -6.53 -57.71
N THR A 374 -15.54 -6.97 -58.15
CA THR A 374 -15.75 -7.86 -59.30
C THR A 374 -15.04 -9.23 -59.23
N GLN A 375 -14.55 -9.63 -58.06
CA GLN A 375 -13.81 -10.87 -57.88
C GLN A 375 -14.05 -11.52 -56.52
N VAL A 376 -13.64 -12.77 -56.36
CA VAL A 376 -13.66 -13.52 -55.10
C VAL A 376 -12.33 -14.23 -54.91
N PHE A 377 -11.73 -14.04 -53.74
CA PHE A 377 -10.60 -14.85 -53.28
C PHE A 377 -11.13 -16.10 -52.58
N LEU A 378 -10.82 -17.27 -53.14
CA LEU A 378 -11.16 -18.57 -52.58
C LEU A 378 -9.97 -19.16 -51.85
N ASN A 379 -10.14 -19.30 -50.55
CA ASN A 379 -9.29 -20.14 -49.72
C ASN A 379 -10.09 -21.39 -49.30
N PHE A 380 -9.41 -22.50 -49.14
CA PHE A 380 -9.99 -23.78 -48.75
C PHE A 380 -8.86 -24.63 -48.23
N ASN A 381 -9.07 -25.64 -47.39
CA ASN A 381 -8.07 -26.63 -46.97
C ASN A 381 -7.95 -27.74 -48.02
N PRO A 382 -6.76 -28.35 -48.18
CA PRO A 382 -6.64 -29.50 -49.06
C PRO A 382 -7.47 -30.66 -48.46
N PRO A 383 -7.83 -31.67 -49.25
CA PRO A 383 -8.43 -32.90 -48.73
C PRO A 383 -7.63 -33.47 -47.55
N VAL A 384 -8.34 -33.98 -46.55
CA VAL A 384 -7.73 -34.64 -45.38
C VAL A 384 -6.86 -35.84 -45.79
N SER A 385 -7.25 -36.53 -46.86
CA SER A 385 -6.42 -37.54 -47.51
C SER A 385 -6.25 -37.18 -48.99
N ASN A 386 -5.01 -37.17 -49.44
CA ASN A 386 -4.65 -37.08 -50.86
C ASN A 386 -4.84 -38.43 -51.59
N GLY A 387 -5.31 -39.47 -50.89
CA GLY A 387 -5.47 -40.80 -51.44
C GLY A 387 -4.17 -41.57 -51.63
N GLY A 388 -3.05 -41.23 -50.99
CA GLY A 388 -1.79 -41.95 -51.22
C GLY A 388 -1.00 -41.53 -52.46
N SER A 389 -1.43 -40.46 -53.15
CA SER A 389 -0.72 -39.87 -54.28
C SER A 389 -0.83 -38.33 -54.25
N ALA A 390 0.18 -37.62 -54.75
CA ALA A 390 0.22 -36.16 -54.70
C ALA A 390 -0.93 -35.51 -55.49
N ILE A 391 -1.53 -34.46 -54.91
CA ILE A 391 -2.55 -33.65 -55.59
C ILE A 391 -1.87 -32.78 -56.65
N THR A 392 -2.37 -32.82 -57.88
CA THR A 392 -1.82 -32.11 -59.03
C THR A 392 -2.66 -30.92 -59.46
N LEU A 393 -3.97 -30.91 -59.15
CA LEU A 393 -4.89 -29.86 -59.59
C LEU A 393 -6.07 -29.68 -58.63
N TYR A 394 -6.51 -28.43 -58.47
CA TYR A 394 -7.81 -28.06 -57.93
C TYR A 394 -8.70 -27.42 -59.00
N THR A 395 -9.97 -27.83 -59.05
CA THR A 395 -10.98 -27.28 -59.97
C THR A 395 -12.11 -26.65 -59.17
N VAL A 396 -12.43 -25.39 -59.45
CA VAL A 396 -13.47 -24.61 -58.77
C VAL A 396 -14.72 -24.53 -59.63
N TYR A 397 -15.88 -24.79 -59.02
CA TYR A 397 -17.18 -24.71 -59.65
C TYR A 397 -18.08 -23.68 -58.96
N SER A 398 -18.86 -22.92 -59.74
CA SER A 398 -19.98 -22.12 -59.25
C SER A 398 -21.23 -22.46 -60.06
N GLY A 399 -22.31 -22.86 -59.39
CA GLY A 399 -23.53 -23.33 -60.08
C GLY A 399 -23.32 -24.53 -61.01
N GLY A 400 -22.30 -25.36 -60.76
CA GLY A 400 -21.94 -26.52 -61.60
C GLY A 400 -21.02 -26.21 -62.78
N ILE A 401 -20.70 -24.94 -63.04
CA ILE A 401 -19.80 -24.52 -64.12
C ILE A 401 -18.39 -24.31 -63.57
N ILE A 402 -17.35 -24.70 -64.31
CA ILE A 402 -15.95 -24.43 -63.95
C ILE A 402 -15.70 -22.92 -64.05
N VAL A 403 -15.29 -22.31 -62.95
CA VAL A 403 -14.99 -20.87 -62.85
C VAL A 403 -13.50 -20.59 -62.57
N GLY A 404 -12.71 -21.64 -62.31
CA GLY A 404 -11.26 -21.53 -62.15
C GLY A 404 -10.59 -22.87 -61.92
N THR A 405 -9.29 -22.94 -62.21
CA THR A 405 -8.42 -24.11 -61.96
C THR A 405 -7.05 -23.64 -61.50
N SER A 406 -6.43 -24.35 -60.56
CA SER A 406 -5.07 -24.02 -60.10
C SER A 406 -4.40 -25.24 -59.47
N ALA A 407 -3.08 -25.36 -59.62
CA ALA A 407 -2.27 -26.32 -58.87
C ALA A 407 -2.00 -25.83 -57.42
N SER A 408 -2.17 -24.53 -57.18
CA SER A 408 -1.85 -23.85 -55.91
C SER A 408 -3.07 -23.16 -55.30
N ARG A 409 -2.97 -22.84 -54.03
CA ARG A 409 -3.99 -22.14 -53.22
C ARG A 409 -3.39 -20.84 -52.67
N PRO A 410 -4.16 -19.75 -52.50
CA PRO A 410 -5.58 -19.57 -52.83
C PRO A 410 -5.84 -19.41 -54.34
N ILE A 411 -7.12 -19.36 -54.74
CA ILE A 411 -7.55 -19.17 -56.14
C ILE A 411 -8.38 -17.88 -56.23
N THR A 412 -8.06 -17.00 -57.18
CA THR A 412 -8.86 -15.79 -57.46
C THR A 412 -9.82 -16.05 -58.62
N ILE A 413 -11.10 -15.80 -58.39
CA ILE A 413 -12.16 -15.89 -59.42
C ILE A 413 -12.55 -14.46 -59.82
N THR A 414 -12.29 -14.08 -61.07
CA THR A 414 -12.53 -12.72 -61.59
C THR A 414 -13.79 -12.67 -62.46
N GLY A 415 -14.24 -11.45 -62.81
CA GLY A 415 -15.38 -11.24 -63.72
C GLY A 415 -16.75 -11.45 -63.09
N LEU A 416 -16.84 -11.34 -61.77
CA LEU A 416 -18.08 -11.47 -61.00
C LEU A 416 -18.81 -10.10 -60.90
N THR A 417 -20.12 -10.13 -60.65
CA THR A 417 -20.93 -8.91 -60.52
C THR A 417 -21.08 -8.51 -59.05
N ASN A 418 -20.76 -7.26 -58.71
CA ASN A 418 -20.94 -6.75 -57.35
C ASN A 418 -22.42 -6.78 -56.92
N GLY A 419 -22.68 -7.17 -55.67
CA GLY A 419 -24.02 -7.34 -55.10
C GLY A 419 -24.74 -8.66 -55.45
N LYS A 420 -24.25 -9.42 -56.44
CA LYS A 420 -24.78 -10.75 -56.80
C LYS A 420 -24.14 -11.84 -55.93
N ALA A 421 -24.95 -12.78 -55.44
CA ALA A 421 -24.48 -13.87 -54.58
C ALA A 421 -23.91 -15.04 -55.41
N TYR A 422 -22.76 -15.55 -54.99
CA TYR A 422 -22.08 -16.72 -55.58
C TYR A 422 -21.76 -17.75 -54.50
N THR A 423 -21.79 -19.03 -54.86
CA THR A 423 -21.29 -20.14 -54.03
C THR A 423 -20.27 -20.94 -54.83
N PHE A 424 -19.29 -21.51 -54.14
CA PHE A 424 -18.17 -22.21 -54.78
C PHE A 424 -17.94 -23.59 -54.18
N THR A 425 -17.72 -24.59 -55.03
CA THR A 425 -17.25 -25.93 -54.63
C THR A 425 -15.91 -26.21 -55.29
N VAL A 426 -15.05 -26.98 -54.62
CA VAL A 426 -13.71 -27.31 -55.10
C VAL A 426 -13.52 -28.81 -55.14
N LYS A 427 -12.92 -29.33 -56.21
CA LYS A 427 -12.48 -30.73 -56.33
C LYS A 427 -10.96 -30.80 -56.42
N ALA A 428 -10.35 -31.85 -55.87
CA ALA A 428 -8.92 -32.15 -55.97
C ALA A 428 -8.67 -33.36 -56.86
N THR A 429 -7.55 -33.36 -57.59
CA THR A 429 -7.15 -34.45 -58.50
C THR A 429 -5.75 -34.93 -58.14
N ASN A 430 -5.54 -36.25 -58.07
CA ASN A 430 -4.20 -36.88 -58.00
C ASN A 430 -3.99 -37.80 -59.22
N ALA A 431 -2.92 -38.61 -59.21
CA ALA A 431 -2.61 -39.54 -60.30
C ALA A 431 -3.67 -40.64 -60.54
N ILE A 432 -4.52 -40.94 -59.55
CA ILE A 432 -5.62 -41.92 -59.67
C ILE A 432 -6.88 -41.28 -60.28
N GLY A 433 -7.10 -39.99 -60.02
CA GLY A 433 -8.24 -39.25 -60.60
C GLY A 433 -8.76 -38.13 -59.70
N GLN A 434 -9.90 -37.57 -60.11
CA GLN A 434 -10.57 -36.47 -59.40
C GLN A 434 -11.44 -37.02 -58.26
N GLY A 435 -11.26 -36.46 -57.06
CA GLY A 435 -12.08 -36.75 -55.89
C GLY A 435 -13.45 -36.06 -55.89
N PRO A 436 -14.26 -36.30 -54.85
CA PRO A 436 -15.56 -35.65 -54.68
C PRO A 436 -15.42 -34.12 -54.45
N ALA A 437 -16.51 -33.40 -54.69
CA ALA A 437 -16.58 -31.96 -54.43
C ALA A 437 -16.62 -31.65 -52.93
N SER A 438 -16.01 -30.53 -52.57
CA SER A 438 -16.20 -29.92 -51.25
C SER A 438 -17.67 -29.58 -51.00
N VAL A 439 -18.02 -29.36 -49.73
CA VAL A 439 -19.22 -28.58 -49.39
C VAL A 439 -19.09 -27.19 -50.04
N ALA A 440 -20.21 -26.63 -50.50
CA ALA A 440 -20.24 -25.29 -51.08
C ALA A 440 -19.83 -24.24 -50.04
N SER A 441 -19.10 -23.22 -50.47
CA SER A 441 -18.87 -22.03 -49.67
C SER A 441 -20.20 -21.42 -49.24
N LYS A 442 -20.18 -20.62 -48.16
CA LYS A 442 -21.27 -19.68 -47.93
C LYS A 442 -21.42 -18.76 -49.14
N ALA A 443 -22.64 -18.27 -49.37
CA ALA A 443 -22.91 -17.30 -50.41
C ALA A 443 -22.09 -16.03 -50.15
N VAL A 444 -21.31 -15.60 -51.14
CA VAL A 444 -20.51 -14.38 -51.09
C VAL A 444 -20.99 -13.40 -52.15
N LYS A 445 -21.00 -12.11 -51.82
CA LYS A 445 -21.30 -11.02 -52.75
C LYS A 445 -20.03 -10.19 -52.94
N PRO A 446 -19.45 -10.14 -54.15
CA PRO A 446 -18.46 -9.14 -54.51
C PRO A 446 -19.03 -7.73 -54.24
N THR A 447 -18.20 -6.77 -53.85
CA THR A 447 -18.63 -5.40 -53.54
C THR A 447 -17.62 -4.39 -54.05
N ALA A 448 -18.11 -3.26 -54.56
CA ALA A 448 -17.25 -2.14 -54.96
C ALA A 448 -16.86 -1.31 -53.72
N PRO A 449 -15.60 -0.91 -53.56
CA PRO A 449 -15.21 -0.05 -52.44
C PRO A 449 -15.77 1.37 -52.61
N LEU A 450 -16.20 1.97 -51.50
CA LEU A 450 -16.35 3.43 -51.41
C LEU A 450 -14.96 4.08 -51.45
N THR A 451 -14.79 5.12 -52.27
CA THR A 451 -13.49 5.78 -52.46
C THR A 451 -13.44 7.17 -51.85
N ALA A 452 -14.56 7.88 -51.75
CA ALA A 452 -14.61 9.19 -51.09
C ALA A 452 -16.02 9.58 -50.61
N ILE A 453 -16.08 10.54 -49.69
CA ILE A 453 -17.27 11.31 -49.33
C ILE A 453 -16.93 12.80 -49.38
N ALA A 454 -17.79 13.61 -49.99
CA ALA A 454 -17.60 15.06 -50.07
C ALA A 454 -17.73 15.76 -48.70
N VAL A 455 -17.40 17.04 -48.64
CA VAL A 455 -17.52 17.86 -47.42
C VAL A 455 -18.96 17.92 -46.90
N ILE A 456 -19.10 18.05 -45.58
CA ILE A 456 -20.40 18.30 -44.93
C ILE A 456 -20.91 19.68 -45.33
N THR A 457 -22.21 19.79 -45.64
CA THR A 457 -22.87 21.08 -45.92
C THR A 457 -23.76 21.51 -44.75
N GLY A 458 -23.79 22.81 -44.44
CA GLY A 458 -24.59 23.41 -43.37
C GLY A 458 -23.73 24.21 -42.38
N THR A 459 -24.37 24.98 -41.50
CA THR A 459 -23.66 25.72 -40.44
C THR A 459 -23.54 24.85 -39.19
N PRO A 460 -22.33 24.63 -38.63
CA PRO A 460 -22.15 23.86 -37.40
C PRO A 460 -22.60 24.73 -36.21
N ALA A 461 -23.90 24.76 -35.97
CA ALA A 461 -24.49 25.48 -34.84
C ALA A 461 -25.63 24.65 -34.24
N ALA A 462 -25.81 24.75 -32.93
CA ALA A 462 -26.85 24.02 -32.23
C ALA A 462 -28.23 24.30 -32.85
N GLY A 463 -28.94 23.25 -33.23
CA GLY A 463 -30.26 23.30 -33.88
C GLY A 463 -30.25 23.42 -35.41
N GLN A 464 -29.13 23.73 -36.05
CA GLN A 464 -29.00 23.82 -37.51
C GLN A 464 -28.79 22.44 -38.16
N ILE A 465 -29.14 22.26 -39.43
CA ILE A 465 -29.00 20.97 -40.13
C ILE A 465 -27.65 20.90 -40.84
N LEU A 466 -26.89 19.84 -40.55
CA LEU A 466 -25.74 19.37 -41.31
C LEU A 466 -26.17 18.22 -42.22
N THR A 467 -25.62 18.15 -43.43
CA THR A 467 -25.88 17.07 -44.40
C THR A 467 -24.57 16.43 -44.85
N ALA A 468 -24.52 15.10 -44.83
CA ALA A 468 -23.37 14.32 -45.29
C ALA A 468 -23.14 14.51 -46.79
N GLY A 469 -21.86 14.57 -47.20
CA GLY A 469 -21.47 14.77 -48.58
C GLY A 469 -21.89 13.63 -49.51
N ALA A 470 -21.81 13.89 -50.82
CA ALA A 470 -22.02 12.87 -51.84
C ALA A 470 -20.93 11.79 -51.78
N LEU A 471 -21.31 10.54 -52.06
CA LEU A 471 -20.41 9.38 -52.05
C LEU A 471 -19.84 9.11 -53.46
N THR A 472 -18.61 8.61 -53.49
CA THR A 472 -17.96 8.12 -54.71
C THR A 472 -17.74 6.60 -54.58
N PRO A 473 -18.11 5.80 -55.59
CA PRO A 473 -18.71 6.19 -56.89
C PRO A 473 -20.17 6.67 -56.80
N ALA A 474 -20.61 7.42 -57.82
CA ALA A 474 -21.97 7.96 -57.87
C ALA A 474 -23.02 6.84 -57.84
N GLY A 475 -24.08 7.03 -57.05
CA GLY A 475 -25.11 6.01 -56.81
C GLY A 475 -24.77 5.02 -55.70
N ALA A 476 -23.62 5.18 -55.02
CA ALA A 476 -23.29 4.40 -53.84
C ALA A 476 -24.29 4.58 -52.70
N THR A 477 -24.61 3.49 -52.02
CA THR A 477 -25.50 3.44 -50.86
C THR A 477 -24.70 3.18 -49.59
N ALA A 478 -24.98 3.90 -48.50
CA ALA A 478 -24.26 3.77 -47.24
C ALA A 478 -25.16 4.01 -46.01
N THR A 479 -24.72 3.49 -44.87
CA THR A 479 -25.17 3.93 -43.54
C THR A 479 -24.21 5.00 -43.01
N TYR A 480 -24.72 5.94 -42.23
CA TYR A 480 -23.93 7.06 -41.70
C TYR A 480 -23.72 6.91 -40.19
N GLN A 481 -22.61 7.45 -39.69
CA GLN A 481 -22.37 7.66 -38.27
C GLN A 481 -21.69 9.02 -38.09
N TRP A 482 -22.39 9.95 -37.43
CA TRP A 482 -21.81 11.25 -37.11
C TRP A 482 -20.93 11.15 -35.88
N MET A 483 -19.83 11.89 -35.89
CA MET A 483 -18.82 11.88 -34.84
C MET A 483 -18.45 13.30 -34.45
N MET A 484 -17.98 13.46 -33.22
CA MET A 484 -17.50 14.74 -32.69
C MET A 484 -16.10 14.62 -32.10
N SER A 485 -15.35 15.71 -32.16
CA SER A 485 -13.99 15.81 -31.61
C SER A 485 -13.75 17.17 -30.96
N ALA A 486 -12.95 17.20 -29.89
CA ALA A 486 -12.51 18.45 -29.26
C ALA A 486 -11.30 19.07 -29.97
N ASP A 487 -10.47 18.25 -30.62
CA ASP A 487 -9.13 18.58 -31.11
C ASP A 487 -8.94 18.35 -32.61
N ASP A 488 -9.98 17.87 -33.31
CA ASP A 488 -9.93 17.40 -34.71
C ASP A 488 -8.95 16.24 -34.95
N ILE A 489 -8.58 15.52 -33.88
CA ILE A 489 -7.70 14.35 -33.95
C ILE A 489 -8.49 13.12 -33.53
N THR A 490 -9.03 13.14 -32.31
CA THR A 490 -9.74 11.99 -31.74
C THR A 490 -11.24 12.20 -31.85
N TYR A 491 -11.91 11.33 -32.60
CA TYR A 491 -13.35 11.39 -32.85
C TYR A 491 -14.11 10.35 -32.04
N THR A 492 -15.28 10.74 -31.55
CA THR A 492 -16.20 9.90 -30.79
C THR A 492 -17.58 9.92 -31.44
N ASP A 493 -18.25 8.77 -31.43
CA ASP A 493 -19.57 8.63 -32.02
C ASP A 493 -20.62 9.49 -31.30
N ILE A 494 -21.38 10.23 -32.10
CA ILE A 494 -22.61 10.87 -31.64
C ILE A 494 -23.70 9.79 -31.65
N VAL A 495 -24.06 9.34 -30.44
CA VAL A 495 -25.02 8.25 -30.24
C VAL A 495 -26.34 8.54 -30.96
N GLY A 496 -26.79 7.60 -31.79
CA GLY A 496 -28.05 7.68 -32.53
C GLY A 496 -28.04 8.55 -33.79
N ALA A 497 -26.96 9.29 -34.06
CA ALA A 497 -26.84 10.11 -35.26
C ALA A 497 -26.42 9.25 -36.47
N ARG A 498 -27.40 8.52 -37.04
CA ARG A 498 -27.18 7.58 -38.16
C ARG A 498 -27.83 7.96 -39.49
N ALA A 499 -28.53 9.07 -39.51
CA ALA A 499 -29.16 9.60 -40.71
C ALA A 499 -28.15 10.34 -41.60
N LYS A 500 -28.50 10.53 -42.87
CA LYS A 500 -27.73 11.37 -43.82
C LYS A 500 -27.61 12.83 -43.37
N THR A 501 -28.49 13.28 -42.48
CA THR A 501 -28.49 14.62 -41.89
C THR A 501 -28.36 14.56 -40.37
N TYR A 502 -27.81 15.61 -39.77
CA TYR A 502 -27.64 15.71 -38.33
C TYR A 502 -27.87 17.14 -37.82
N LYS A 503 -28.50 17.29 -36.65
CA LYS A 503 -28.67 18.58 -35.96
C LYS A 503 -27.79 18.63 -34.72
N PRO A 504 -26.73 19.46 -34.68
CA PRO A 504 -25.91 19.61 -33.48
C PRO A 504 -26.75 20.04 -32.27
N LEU A 505 -26.44 19.50 -31.10
CA LEU A 505 -27.00 19.87 -29.82
C LEU A 505 -26.12 20.93 -29.14
N PRO A 506 -26.62 21.70 -28.16
CA PRO A 506 -25.82 22.68 -27.43
C PRO A 506 -24.55 22.11 -26.79
N VAL A 507 -24.59 20.86 -26.35
CA VAL A 507 -23.43 20.13 -25.78
C VAL A 507 -22.27 19.93 -26.78
N HIS A 508 -22.53 20.06 -28.08
CA HIS A 508 -21.49 19.95 -29.12
C HIS A 508 -20.77 21.27 -29.38
N ALA A 509 -21.09 22.35 -28.66
CA ALA A 509 -20.35 23.61 -28.78
C ALA A 509 -18.85 23.40 -28.54
N GLY A 510 -18.01 23.99 -29.40
CA GLY A 510 -16.56 23.81 -29.40
C GLY A 510 -16.08 22.48 -29.99
N LYS A 511 -16.97 21.65 -30.55
CA LYS A 511 -16.59 20.36 -31.17
C LYS A 511 -16.57 20.45 -32.70
N TYR A 512 -15.56 19.85 -33.29
CA TYR A 512 -15.52 19.51 -34.72
C TYR A 512 -16.48 18.36 -34.99
N ILE A 513 -17.18 18.38 -36.12
CA ILE A 513 -18.13 17.32 -36.49
C ILE A 513 -17.66 16.68 -37.81
N LYS A 514 -17.64 15.34 -37.84
CA LYS A 514 -17.42 14.53 -39.05
C LYS A 514 -18.56 13.57 -39.24
N VAL A 515 -18.67 13.01 -40.44
CA VAL A 515 -19.54 11.88 -40.72
C VAL A 515 -18.75 10.80 -41.42
N GLU A 516 -18.91 9.59 -40.90
CA GLU A 516 -18.44 8.38 -41.52
C GLU A 516 -19.59 7.75 -42.32
N ALA A 517 -19.31 7.31 -43.54
CA ALA A 517 -20.23 6.56 -44.37
C ALA A 517 -19.65 5.17 -44.64
N THR A 518 -20.42 4.14 -44.28
CA THR A 518 -20.07 2.74 -44.52
C THR A 518 -20.94 2.16 -45.63
N GLY A 519 -20.31 1.64 -46.68
CA GLY A 519 -20.97 1.10 -47.86
C GLY A 519 -21.97 -0.02 -47.53
N THR A 520 -23.05 -0.08 -48.29
CA THR A 520 -24.11 -1.09 -48.16
C THR A 520 -24.46 -1.69 -49.52
N LEU A 521 -25.09 -2.87 -49.50
CA LEU A 521 -25.55 -3.60 -50.69
C LEU A 521 -24.40 -3.99 -51.64
N ALA A 522 -24.24 -3.28 -52.75
CA ALA A 522 -23.19 -3.52 -53.74
C ALA A 522 -21.88 -2.81 -53.40
N PHE A 523 -21.86 -2.03 -52.31
CA PHE A 523 -20.72 -1.22 -51.90
C PHE A 523 -20.20 -1.65 -50.52
N SER A 524 -18.90 -1.54 -50.32
CA SER A 524 -18.20 -1.89 -49.09
C SER A 524 -17.16 -0.83 -48.72
N GLY A 525 -16.58 -0.96 -47.54
CA GLY A 525 -15.60 -0.01 -47.03
C GLY A 525 -16.25 1.23 -46.42
N THR A 526 -15.39 2.06 -45.87
CA THR A 526 -15.77 3.18 -45.01
C THR A 526 -14.98 4.41 -45.42
N VAL A 527 -15.68 5.53 -45.59
CA VAL A 527 -15.09 6.82 -45.94
C VAL A 527 -15.57 7.88 -44.96
N THR A 528 -14.68 8.79 -44.59
CA THR A 528 -14.95 9.81 -43.57
C THR A 528 -14.81 11.20 -44.18
N SER A 529 -15.76 12.08 -43.87
CA SER A 529 -15.73 13.47 -44.35
C SER A 529 -14.59 14.27 -43.72
N ALA A 530 -14.22 15.38 -44.35
CA ALA A 530 -13.50 16.45 -43.66
C ALA A 530 -14.32 16.97 -42.45
N ALA A 531 -13.63 17.54 -41.47
CA ALA A 531 -14.25 18.16 -40.31
C ALA A 531 -15.03 19.42 -40.69
N THR A 532 -16.13 19.71 -40.00
CA THR A 532 -16.69 21.07 -39.96
C THR A 532 -15.80 21.99 -39.14
N LEU A 533 -16.04 23.31 -39.18
CA LEU A 533 -15.59 24.19 -38.10
C LEU A 533 -16.22 23.78 -36.76
N GLN A 534 -15.65 24.25 -35.65
CA GLN A 534 -16.18 23.98 -34.30
C GLN A 534 -17.60 24.51 -34.16
N ALA A 535 -18.49 23.69 -33.62
CA ALA A 535 -19.88 24.05 -33.50
C ALA A 535 -20.10 25.16 -32.47
N THR A 536 -21.12 25.99 -32.67
CA THR A 536 -21.48 27.08 -31.74
C THR A 536 -22.84 26.83 -31.08
N ALA A 537 -23.08 27.42 -29.90
CA ALA A 537 -24.38 27.35 -29.23
C ALA A 537 -24.74 28.66 -28.51
N PRO A 538 -26.01 29.10 -28.48
CA PRO A 538 -26.40 30.29 -27.74
C PRO A 538 -26.52 30.02 -26.23
N ILE A 539 -26.23 31.02 -25.40
CA ILE A 539 -26.72 31.07 -24.02
C ILE A 539 -28.23 31.31 -24.07
N THR A 540 -28.99 30.36 -23.54
CA THR A 540 -30.46 30.37 -23.59
C THR A 540 -31.07 30.93 -22.32
N ALA A 541 -30.43 30.74 -21.16
CA ALA A 541 -30.90 31.25 -19.87
C ALA A 541 -29.75 31.48 -18.88
N MET A 542 -30.02 32.26 -17.84
CA MET A 542 -29.18 32.44 -16.66
C MET A 542 -30.05 32.27 -15.40
N GLY A 543 -29.55 31.52 -14.41
CA GLY A 543 -30.18 31.37 -13.11
C GLY A 543 -30.18 32.64 -12.26
N ALA A 544 -30.78 32.57 -11.07
CA ALA A 544 -30.76 33.68 -10.11
C ALA A 544 -29.36 33.92 -9.52
N ILE A 545 -29.08 35.17 -9.14
CA ILE A 545 -27.86 35.52 -8.39
C ILE A 545 -27.86 34.81 -7.03
N VAL A 546 -26.76 34.13 -6.73
CA VAL A 546 -26.52 33.43 -5.46
C VAL A 546 -25.83 34.37 -4.47
N GLY A 547 -26.14 34.24 -3.18
CA GLY A 547 -25.64 35.11 -2.11
C GLY A 547 -26.72 36.04 -1.55
N THR A 548 -26.36 36.84 -0.55
CA THR A 548 -27.25 37.81 0.11
C THR A 548 -26.89 39.21 -0.36
N ALA A 549 -27.87 39.99 -0.83
CA ALA A 549 -27.65 41.38 -1.21
C ALA A 549 -27.47 42.24 0.04
N LYS A 550 -26.24 42.28 0.54
CA LYS A 550 -25.83 42.98 1.75
C LYS A 550 -24.40 43.49 1.54
N VAL A 551 -24.10 44.67 2.04
CA VAL A 551 -22.76 45.26 1.93
C VAL A 551 -21.73 44.31 2.55
N GLY A 552 -20.67 44.00 1.79
CA GLY A 552 -19.61 43.08 2.20
C GLY A 552 -19.92 41.59 2.01
N TYR A 553 -21.08 41.21 1.45
CA TYR A 553 -21.46 39.81 1.23
C TYR A 553 -21.30 39.43 -0.24
N LEU A 554 -20.59 38.34 -0.50
CA LEU A 554 -20.30 37.89 -1.86
C LEU A 554 -21.58 37.48 -2.62
N LEU A 555 -21.77 38.07 -3.80
CA LEU A 555 -22.74 37.65 -4.80
C LEU A 555 -22.04 36.86 -5.90
N THR A 556 -22.69 35.82 -6.41
CA THR A 556 -22.19 35.01 -7.53
C THR A 556 -23.23 34.98 -8.64
N ALA A 557 -22.79 35.13 -9.89
CA ALA A 557 -23.67 35.06 -11.05
C ALA A 557 -24.39 33.70 -11.12
N GLY A 558 -25.63 33.70 -11.62
CA GLY A 558 -26.41 32.48 -11.75
C GLY A 558 -25.84 31.53 -12.80
N ALA A 559 -26.13 30.23 -12.64
CA ALA A 559 -25.70 29.21 -13.60
C ALA A 559 -26.25 29.50 -15.00
N LEU A 560 -25.41 29.34 -16.02
CA LEU A 560 -25.78 29.52 -17.43
C LEU A 560 -26.40 28.24 -18.00
N THR A 561 -27.32 28.41 -18.96
CA THR A 561 -27.88 27.32 -19.75
C THR A 561 -27.45 27.48 -21.21
N PRO A 562 -26.79 26.47 -21.81
CA PRO A 562 -26.46 25.15 -21.25
C PRO A 562 -25.37 25.19 -20.16
N VAL A 563 -25.35 24.17 -19.30
CA VAL A 563 -24.35 24.02 -18.24
C VAL A 563 -22.94 23.95 -18.85
N GLY A 564 -22.00 24.69 -18.28
CA GLY A 564 -20.62 24.78 -18.79
C GLY A 564 -20.43 25.84 -19.87
N ALA A 565 -21.45 26.64 -20.20
CA ALA A 565 -21.27 27.80 -21.08
C ALA A 565 -20.26 28.79 -20.51
N THR A 566 -19.37 29.30 -21.37
CA THR A 566 -18.41 30.35 -21.04
C THR A 566 -18.97 31.72 -21.40
N ALA A 567 -18.75 32.70 -20.53
CA ALA A 567 -19.23 34.07 -20.72
C ALA A 567 -18.29 35.08 -20.06
N THR A 568 -18.34 36.32 -20.55
CA THR A 568 -17.90 37.51 -19.82
C THR A 568 -19.07 38.08 -19.02
N TYR A 569 -18.80 38.73 -17.88
CA TYR A 569 -19.83 39.24 -16.98
C TYR A 569 -19.75 40.76 -16.86
N GLN A 570 -20.90 41.38 -16.60
CA GLN A 570 -20.99 42.79 -16.21
C GLN A 570 -22.09 42.93 -15.15
N TRP A 571 -21.70 43.30 -13.92
CA TRP A 571 -22.65 43.58 -12.86
C TRP A 571 -23.25 44.97 -13.04
N LYS A 572 -24.55 45.09 -12.73
CA LYS A 572 -25.34 46.30 -12.92
C LYS A 572 -26.20 46.58 -11.69
N SER A 573 -26.42 47.85 -11.38
CA SER A 573 -27.28 48.27 -10.27
C SER A 573 -28.41 49.20 -10.74
N ALA A 574 -29.54 49.18 -10.03
CA ALA A 574 -30.67 50.08 -10.24
C ALA A 574 -31.33 50.47 -8.91
N ALA A 575 -31.92 51.67 -8.85
CA ALA A 575 -32.63 52.13 -7.64
C ALA A 575 -33.94 51.36 -7.36
N THR A 576 -34.56 50.79 -8.39
CA THR A 576 -35.82 50.03 -8.28
C THR A 576 -35.73 48.73 -9.06
N VAL A 577 -36.51 47.72 -8.67
CA VAL A 577 -36.48 46.38 -9.28
C VAL A 577 -36.74 46.40 -10.80
N GLY A 578 -37.61 47.30 -11.26
CA GLY A 578 -37.95 47.51 -12.68
C GLY A 578 -37.27 48.72 -13.34
N GLY A 579 -36.30 49.35 -12.68
CA GLY A 579 -35.59 50.52 -13.21
C GLY A 579 -34.55 50.17 -14.28
N VAL A 580 -33.92 51.19 -14.84
CA VAL A 580 -32.77 51.03 -15.76
C VAL A 580 -31.54 50.62 -14.95
N TYR A 581 -30.92 49.50 -15.33
CA TYR A 581 -29.72 48.99 -14.69
C TYR A 581 -28.48 49.57 -15.38
N SER A 582 -27.65 50.26 -14.60
CA SER A 582 -26.38 50.82 -15.06
C SER A 582 -25.22 49.96 -14.62
N ASP A 583 -24.17 49.89 -15.45
CA ASP A 583 -22.99 49.09 -15.16
C ASP A 583 -22.28 49.59 -13.90
N ILE A 584 -21.89 48.65 -13.06
CA ILE A 584 -21.03 48.89 -11.91
C ILE A 584 -19.59 48.83 -12.43
N VAL A 585 -18.90 49.97 -12.40
CA VAL A 585 -17.55 50.12 -12.94
C VAL A 585 -16.60 49.09 -12.31
N GLY A 586 -15.87 48.35 -13.15
CA GLY A 586 -14.88 47.34 -12.73
C GLY A 586 -15.46 46.00 -12.28
N ALA A 587 -16.78 45.86 -12.15
CA ALA A 587 -17.42 44.62 -11.73
C ALA A 587 -17.69 43.69 -12.92
N THR A 588 -16.63 43.07 -13.44
CA THR A 588 -16.67 42.20 -14.64
C THR A 588 -16.43 40.72 -14.36
N ALA A 589 -16.14 40.36 -13.10
CA ALA A 589 -15.96 38.99 -12.67
C ALA A 589 -17.30 38.25 -12.53
N ASN A 590 -17.27 36.92 -12.46
CA ASN A 590 -18.47 36.11 -12.17
C ASN A 590 -18.97 36.24 -10.71
N LYS A 591 -18.25 37.01 -9.89
CA LYS A 591 -18.53 37.31 -8.49
C LYS A 591 -18.45 38.82 -8.26
N TYR A 592 -19.21 39.30 -7.29
CA TYR A 592 -19.23 40.71 -6.91
C TYR A 592 -19.57 40.86 -5.42
N THR A 593 -18.86 41.73 -4.72
CA THR A 593 -19.14 42.07 -3.32
C THR A 593 -19.73 43.48 -3.28
N PRO A 594 -21.02 43.64 -2.93
CA PRO A 594 -21.64 44.95 -2.84
C PRO A 594 -20.92 45.86 -1.83
N VAL A 595 -20.73 47.11 -2.22
CA VAL A 595 -20.09 48.16 -1.42
C VAL A 595 -21.14 49.08 -0.80
N ALA A 596 -20.71 49.98 0.08
CA ALA A 596 -21.62 50.93 0.74
C ALA A 596 -22.46 51.75 -0.26
N GLY A 597 -21.89 52.10 -1.42
CA GLY A 597 -22.57 52.84 -2.50
C GLY A 597 -23.68 52.07 -3.23
N ASP A 598 -23.82 50.76 -2.98
CA ASP A 598 -24.91 49.94 -3.51
C ASP A 598 -26.11 49.86 -2.58
N THR A 599 -25.97 50.35 -1.33
CA THR A 599 -27.04 50.27 -0.33
C THR A 599 -28.34 50.84 -0.89
N GLY A 600 -29.42 50.07 -0.79
CA GLY A 600 -30.74 50.40 -1.33
C GLY A 600 -30.94 50.10 -2.83
N LYS A 601 -29.90 49.72 -3.57
CA LYS A 601 -29.99 49.37 -5.01
C LYS A 601 -30.20 47.87 -5.20
N PHE A 602 -30.91 47.53 -6.26
CA PHE A 602 -31.09 46.17 -6.76
C PHE A 602 -29.94 45.81 -7.70
N ILE A 603 -29.52 44.56 -7.69
CA ILE A 603 -28.35 44.08 -8.45
C ILE A 603 -28.79 43.09 -9.53
N LYS A 604 -28.24 43.24 -10.74
CA LYS A 604 -28.30 42.25 -11.83
C LYS A 604 -26.90 41.97 -12.35
N VAL A 605 -26.77 40.87 -13.08
CA VAL A 605 -25.56 40.56 -13.84
C VAL A 605 -25.95 40.14 -15.25
N GLU A 606 -25.25 40.70 -16.23
CA GLU A 606 -25.32 40.29 -17.63
C GLU A 606 -24.17 39.33 -17.91
N ALA A 607 -24.48 38.17 -18.49
CA ALA A 607 -23.47 37.29 -19.06
C ALA A 607 -23.58 37.31 -20.58
N THR A 608 -22.48 37.61 -21.24
CA THR A 608 -22.35 37.60 -22.70
C THR A 608 -21.50 36.41 -23.09
N GLY A 609 -22.04 35.52 -23.93
CA GLY A 609 -21.34 34.32 -24.37
C GLY A 609 -19.96 34.63 -24.95
N SER A 610 -18.99 33.81 -24.56
CA SER A 610 -17.61 33.90 -25.03
C SER A 610 -17.13 32.56 -25.60
N GLY A 611 -16.13 32.61 -26.49
CA GLY A 611 -15.64 31.43 -27.20
C GLY A 611 -16.69 30.90 -28.19
N PHE A 612 -17.17 29.68 -27.94
CA PHE A 612 -18.15 28.99 -28.80
C PHE A 612 -19.60 29.26 -28.40
N TYR A 613 -19.80 30.02 -27.33
CA TYR A 613 -21.11 30.42 -26.85
C TYR A 613 -21.45 31.83 -27.31
N THR A 614 -22.69 32.03 -27.77
CA THR A 614 -23.16 33.31 -28.31
C THR A 614 -24.34 33.86 -27.51
N SER A 615 -24.69 35.12 -27.75
CA SER A 615 -25.81 35.84 -27.09
C SER A 615 -25.54 36.29 -25.64
N ALA A 616 -26.23 37.35 -25.23
CA ALA A 616 -26.25 37.83 -23.85
C ALA A 616 -27.54 37.40 -23.12
N LYS A 617 -27.41 37.19 -21.80
CA LYS A 617 -28.53 36.94 -20.89
C LYS A 617 -28.33 37.71 -19.59
N LEU A 618 -29.40 38.35 -19.15
CA LEU A 618 -29.45 39.11 -17.90
C LEU A 618 -30.10 38.27 -16.81
N SER A 619 -29.56 38.33 -15.60
CA SER A 619 -30.17 37.70 -14.42
C SER A 619 -31.50 38.35 -14.05
N ALA A 620 -32.32 37.62 -13.26
CA ALA A 620 -33.33 38.27 -12.44
C ALA A 620 -32.67 39.24 -11.44
N ALA A 621 -33.42 40.25 -11.00
CA ALA A 621 -32.94 41.21 -10.00
C ALA A 621 -32.76 40.54 -8.63
N LYS A 622 -31.62 40.76 -7.98
CA LYS A 622 -31.43 40.47 -6.56
C LYS A 622 -31.90 41.68 -5.74
N GLY A 623 -32.54 41.40 -4.60
CA GLY A 623 -33.15 42.40 -3.72
C GLY A 623 -32.22 43.55 -3.34
N ALA A 624 -32.81 44.64 -2.81
CA ALA A 624 -32.06 45.84 -2.45
C ALA A 624 -30.93 45.52 -1.45
N VAL A 625 -29.72 46.03 -1.72
CA VAL A 625 -28.57 45.80 -0.85
C VAL A 625 -28.81 46.44 0.51
N VAL A 626 -28.80 45.64 1.58
CA VAL A 626 -28.99 46.13 2.95
C VAL A 626 -27.65 46.45 3.64
N LYS A 627 -27.67 47.42 4.56
CA LYS A 627 -26.53 47.73 5.43
C LYS A 627 -26.35 46.59 6.45
N ALA A 628 -25.11 46.27 6.81
CA ALA A 628 -24.84 45.32 7.89
C ALA A 628 -25.08 45.98 9.26
N THR A 629 -25.91 45.35 10.11
CA THR A 629 -25.98 45.67 11.54
C THR A 629 -24.85 44.91 12.25
N PRO A 630 -23.86 45.58 12.86
CA PRO A 630 -22.78 44.93 13.59
C PRO A 630 -23.32 44.12 14.77
N LYS A 631 -22.81 42.91 14.98
CA LYS A 631 -23.09 42.13 16.20
C LYS A 631 -22.25 42.68 17.35
N VAL A 632 -22.84 42.76 18.55
CA VAL A 632 -22.08 43.09 19.79
C VAL A 632 -21.01 42.02 20.01
N ARG A 633 -19.75 42.42 20.19
CA ARG A 633 -18.61 41.52 20.39
C ARG A 633 -18.06 41.70 21.81
N THR A 634 -17.67 40.59 22.44
CA THR A 634 -16.93 40.59 23.70
C THR A 634 -15.44 40.78 23.43
N ALA A 635 -14.76 41.54 24.30
CA ALA A 635 -13.31 41.71 24.25
C ALA A 635 -12.58 40.35 24.40
N VAL A 636 -11.34 40.26 23.91
CA VAL A 636 -10.47 39.10 24.15
C VAL A 636 -9.84 39.26 25.53
N ASN A 637 -9.95 38.23 26.38
CA ASN A 637 -9.38 38.28 27.71
C ASN A 637 -7.87 37.99 27.66
N LEU A 638 -7.05 38.96 28.07
CA LEU A 638 -5.60 38.83 28.07
C LEU A 638 -5.04 38.18 29.35
N GLY A 639 -5.86 37.99 30.40
CA GLY A 639 -5.37 37.53 31.70
C GLY A 639 -4.16 38.35 32.18
N THR A 640 -3.15 37.66 32.69
CA THR A 640 -1.88 38.25 33.15
C THR A 640 -0.97 38.70 32.01
N ALA A 641 -1.20 38.27 30.77
CA ALA A 641 -0.53 38.87 29.60
C ALA A 641 -0.90 40.35 29.45
N GLY A 642 -2.07 40.75 29.97
CA GLY A 642 -2.53 42.13 30.05
C GLY A 642 -1.70 43.02 30.98
N ASP A 643 -0.74 42.50 31.73
CA ASP A 643 0.19 43.32 32.52
C ASP A 643 1.38 43.81 31.66
N PHE A 644 1.61 43.20 30.50
CA PHE A 644 2.81 43.44 29.68
C PHE A 644 2.49 44.26 28.43
N VAL A 645 3.30 45.29 28.18
CA VAL A 645 3.25 46.04 26.92
C VAL A 645 3.96 45.28 25.81
N ILE A 646 5.00 44.51 26.14
CA ILE A 646 5.65 43.57 25.22
C ILE A 646 5.88 42.24 25.94
N LEU A 647 5.39 41.14 25.36
CA LEU A 647 5.61 39.79 25.88
C LEU A 647 6.04 38.88 24.73
N SER A 648 7.08 38.08 24.95
CA SER A 648 7.67 37.25 23.90
C SER A 648 8.15 35.90 24.43
N LYS A 649 8.12 34.87 23.59
CA LYS A 649 8.71 33.56 23.94
C LYS A 649 10.15 33.35 23.48
N ALA A 650 10.58 34.05 22.44
CA ALA A 650 11.86 33.83 21.76
C ALA A 650 12.84 35.00 21.87
N GLY A 651 12.43 36.14 22.42
CA GLY A 651 13.31 37.27 22.70
C GLY A 651 12.76 38.63 22.30
N ILE A 652 13.30 39.67 22.91
CA ILE A 652 12.99 41.07 22.59
C ILE A 652 14.32 41.77 22.33
N SER A 653 14.49 42.32 21.13
CA SER A 653 15.70 43.04 20.75
C SER A 653 15.39 44.48 20.38
N ARG A 654 16.22 45.44 20.83
CA ARG A 654 16.10 46.83 20.36
C ARG A 654 17.41 47.41 19.83
N THR A 655 17.29 48.15 18.72
CA THR A 655 18.30 49.07 18.18
C THR A 655 17.78 50.52 18.24
N GLY A 656 18.70 51.48 18.17
CA GLY A 656 18.35 52.90 18.26
C GLY A 656 17.78 53.34 19.61
N VAL A 657 17.25 54.56 19.67
CA VAL A 657 16.65 55.13 20.89
C VAL A 657 15.16 54.79 20.92
N THR A 658 14.82 53.75 21.69
CA THR A 658 13.44 53.26 21.84
C THR A 658 12.81 53.75 23.15
N SER A 659 11.51 54.03 23.18
CA SER A 659 10.78 54.42 24.39
C SER A 659 9.59 53.49 24.62
N ILE A 660 9.62 52.72 25.71
CA ILE A 660 8.59 51.75 26.07
C ILE A 660 7.94 52.17 27.38
N THR A 661 6.61 52.33 27.41
CA THR A 661 5.86 52.62 28.63
C THR A 661 5.03 51.40 29.02
N GLY A 662 5.49 50.68 30.06
CA GLY A 662 4.88 49.45 30.58
C GLY A 662 5.90 48.33 30.81
N ASP A 663 5.46 47.23 31.41
CA ASP A 663 6.31 46.07 31.70
C ASP A 663 6.58 45.24 30.44
N ILE A 664 7.80 44.71 30.28
CA ILE A 664 8.15 43.77 29.22
C ILE A 664 8.66 42.44 29.77
N GLY A 665 8.47 41.34 29.05
CA GLY A 665 8.88 40.03 29.54
C GLY A 665 9.23 39.01 28.46
N VAL A 666 10.16 38.10 28.79
CA VAL A 666 10.50 36.93 27.99
C VAL A 666 10.37 35.64 28.80
N SER A 667 9.75 34.61 28.20
CA SER A 667 9.69 33.26 28.77
C SER A 667 9.23 32.24 27.72
N PRO A 668 9.84 31.04 27.64
CA PRO A 668 10.65 30.37 28.66
C PRO A 668 12.15 30.70 28.63
N ILE A 669 12.57 31.62 27.76
CA ILE A 669 13.99 31.98 27.61
C ILE A 669 14.46 32.92 28.73
N ASP A 670 15.74 32.83 29.02
CA ASP A 670 16.45 33.66 30.00
C ASP A 670 16.64 35.12 29.53
N GLN A 671 17.20 35.93 30.44
CA GLN A 671 17.47 37.35 30.24
C GLN A 671 18.34 37.64 29.02
N THR A 672 19.18 36.70 28.55
CA THR A 672 20.08 36.96 27.41
C THR A 672 19.32 37.26 26.12
N ALA A 673 18.03 36.90 26.06
CA ALA A 673 17.14 37.23 24.96
C ALA A 673 16.56 38.65 25.00
N LEU A 674 16.80 39.42 26.07
CA LEU A 674 16.50 40.86 26.18
C LEU A 674 17.70 41.68 25.66
N THR A 675 17.85 41.68 24.34
CA THR A 675 19.09 42.18 23.73
C THR A 675 19.08 43.68 23.51
N GLY A 676 20.19 44.28 23.93
CA GLY A 676 20.38 45.70 23.87
C GLY A 676 19.36 46.42 24.72
N PHE A 677 19.13 46.11 25.99
CA PHE A 677 18.34 47.01 26.86
C PHE A 677 19.20 47.76 27.87
N SER A 678 20.50 47.46 27.95
CA SER A 678 21.40 48.02 28.97
C SER A 678 20.82 47.85 30.37
N GLU A 679 20.46 46.60 30.69
CA GLU A 679 19.66 46.26 31.86
C GLU A 679 20.46 46.38 33.15
N THR A 680 19.83 46.91 34.20
CA THR A 680 20.35 46.87 35.57
C THR A 680 19.45 45.99 36.41
N MET A 681 19.98 44.90 36.94
CA MET A 681 19.26 43.97 37.82
C MET A 681 18.86 44.67 39.13
N ASP A 682 17.61 44.49 39.56
CA ASP A 682 17.15 44.95 40.86
C ASP A 682 17.75 44.09 42.00
N PRO A 683 18.02 44.64 43.21
CA PRO A 683 18.56 43.86 44.33
C PRO A 683 17.75 42.63 44.74
N SER A 684 16.45 42.57 44.42
CA SER A 684 15.61 41.38 44.65
C SER A 684 15.90 40.24 43.67
N ASN A 685 16.62 40.50 42.57
CA ASN A 685 16.81 39.62 41.41
C ASN A 685 15.49 39.15 40.75
N GLN A 686 14.36 39.81 41.03
CA GLN A 686 13.05 39.44 40.47
C GLN A 686 12.74 40.16 39.15
N PHE A 687 13.39 41.30 38.87
CA PHE A 687 13.23 42.06 37.63
C PHE A 687 14.49 42.88 37.35
N SER A 688 14.61 43.40 36.14
CA SER A 688 15.62 44.40 35.77
C SER A 688 14.96 45.70 35.32
N THR A 689 15.76 46.77 35.24
CA THR A 689 15.35 48.11 34.80
C THR A 689 16.18 48.56 33.60
N SER A 690 15.63 49.45 32.78
CA SER A 690 16.30 50.00 31.60
C SER A 690 15.87 51.44 31.37
N ILE A 691 16.78 52.30 30.92
CA ILE A 691 16.44 53.69 30.53
C ILE A 691 15.48 53.77 29.34
N TYR A 692 15.34 52.68 28.57
CA TYR A 692 14.46 52.58 27.42
C TYR A 692 13.06 52.08 27.79
N VAL A 693 12.89 51.60 29.03
CA VAL A 693 11.60 51.24 29.62
C VAL A 693 11.25 52.31 30.66
N VAL A 694 10.45 53.27 30.25
CA VAL A 694 10.17 54.52 30.97
C VAL A 694 8.89 54.40 31.82
N GLY A 695 8.68 55.39 32.70
CA GLY A 695 7.45 55.46 33.51
C GLY A 695 7.35 54.41 34.62
N GLY A 696 8.48 53.81 35.03
CA GLY A 696 8.52 52.80 36.08
C GLY A 696 8.27 51.36 35.60
N GLY A 697 8.27 51.12 34.29
CA GLY A 697 8.15 49.77 33.74
C GLY A 697 9.36 48.89 34.06
N LYS A 698 9.12 47.59 34.13
CA LYS A 698 10.09 46.57 34.52
C LYS A 698 10.29 45.54 33.42
N LEU A 699 11.48 44.95 33.40
CA LEU A 699 11.83 43.85 32.50
C LEU A 699 11.85 42.56 33.32
N TYR A 700 11.26 41.49 32.78
CA TYR A 700 11.19 40.18 33.43
C TYR A 700 11.70 39.08 32.49
N ALA A 701 12.43 38.10 33.04
CA ALA A 701 12.91 36.94 32.30
C ALA A 701 12.69 35.64 33.08
N ALA A 702 12.75 34.50 32.40
CA ALA A 702 12.42 33.21 33.00
C ALA A 702 13.43 32.72 34.06
N ASP A 703 14.68 33.20 34.01
CA ASP A 703 15.78 32.84 34.91
C ASP A 703 15.87 33.74 36.16
N TYR A 704 14.97 34.71 36.30
CA TYR A 704 14.91 35.60 37.46
C TYR A 704 14.41 34.88 38.73
N ALA A 705 14.67 35.46 39.89
CA ALA A 705 14.29 34.90 41.18
C ALA A 705 12.74 34.80 41.33
N PRO A 706 12.23 33.82 42.09
CA PRO A 706 10.80 33.72 42.40
C PRO A 706 10.23 35.01 43.01
N PRO A 707 8.99 35.41 42.65
CA PRO A 707 7.97 34.63 41.92
C PRO A 707 7.99 34.81 40.39
N THR A 708 9.00 35.46 39.81
CA THR A 708 9.01 35.86 38.40
C THR A 708 8.84 34.72 37.38
N PRO A 709 9.47 33.54 37.53
CA PRO A 709 9.27 32.44 36.57
C PRO A 709 7.82 31.98 36.47
N VAL A 710 7.07 31.99 37.58
CA VAL A 710 5.64 31.62 37.62
C VAL A 710 4.77 32.71 37.00
N LYS A 711 5.06 33.99 37.30
CA LYS A 711 4.39 35.14 36.67
C LYS A 711 4.54 35.06 35.14
N MET A 712 5.76 34.80 34.67
CA MET A 712 6.08 34.70 33.25
C MET A 712 5.44 33.51 32.54
N THR A 713 5.47 32.33 33.17
CA THR A 713 4.83 31.14 32.60
C THR A 713 3.32 31.35 32.48
N THR A 714 2.68 31.96 33.49
CA THR A 714 1.25 32.29 33.46
C THR A 714 0.93 33.31 32.37
N ALA A 715 1.71 34.39 32.26
CA ALA A 715 1.50 35.42 31.25
C ALA A 715 1.62 34.88 29.83
N VAL A 716 2.58 34.00 29.56
CA VAL A 716 2.72 33.34 28.24
C VAL A 716 1.54 32.43 27.94
N SER A 717 1.07 31.67 28.94
CA SER A 717 -0.11 30.80 28.79
C SER A 717 -1.38 31.61 28.52
N ASP A 718 -1.57 32.73 29.21
CA ASP A 718 -2.70 33.63 28.98
C ASP A 718 -2.62 34.30 27.59
N MET A 719 -1.42 34.63 27.11
CA MET A 719 -1.21 35.14 25.75
C MET A 719 -1.61 34.10 24.68
N GLU A 720 -1.20 32.84 24.83
CA GLU A 720 -1.58 31.76 23.91
C GLU A 720 -3.08 31.48 23.94
N THR A 721 -3.69 31.59 25.14
CA THR A 721 -5.14 31.48 25.33
C THR A 721 -5.88 32.63 24.64
N ALA A 722 -5.42 33.87 24.80
CA ALA A 722 -5.97 35.05 24.13
C ALA A 722 -5.86 34.95 22.60
N PHE A 723 -4.71 34.48 22.09
CA PHE A 723 -4.52 34.21 20.66
C PHE A 723 -5.54 33.19 20.15
N SER A 724 -5.69 32.07 20.87
CA SER A 724 -6.61 31.00 20.50
C SER A 724 -8.07 31.42 20.57
N ASP A 725 -8.45 32.22 21.58
CA ASP A 725 -9.79 32.81 21.71
C ASP A 725 -10.09 33.74 20.53
N ALA A 726 -9.19 34.66 20.20
CA ALA A 726 -9.34 35.57 19.08
C ALA A 726 -9.45 34.84 17.73
N ALA A 727 -8.60 33.83 17.50
CA ALA A 727 -8.61 32.99 16.30
C ALA A 727 -9.88 32.11 16.22
N GLY A 728 -10.39 31.69 17.37
CA GLY A 728 -11.55 30.83 17.51
C GLY A 728 -12.90 31.53 17.39
N ARG A 729 -12.95 32.87 17.36
CA ARG A 729 -14.20 33.61 17.20
C ARG A 729 -14.89 33.22 15.88
N THR A 730 -16.17 32.85 15.97
CA THR A 730 -16.97 32.38 14.83
C THR A 730 -17.96 33.43 14.34
N PHE A 731 -18.52 33.18 13.16
CA PHE A 731 -19.48 34.05 12.48
C PHE A 731 -18.91 35.46 12.21
N PRO A 732 -17.86 35.59 11.37
CA PRO A 732 -17.32 36.89 11.02
C PRO A 732 -18.41 37.80 10.43
N ASP A 733 -18.40 39.07 10.84
CA ASP A 733 -19.27 40.09 10.27
C ASP A 733 -18.80 40.46 8.85
N TYR A 734 -17.49 40.37 8.61
CA TYR A 734 -16.83 40.68 7.34
C TYR A 734 -15.81 39.58 6.99
N THR A 735 -15.87 39.07 5.76
CA THR A 735 -14.98 38.01 5.26
C THR A 735 -14.34 38.44 3.95
N GLU A 736 -13.02 38.28 3.83
CA GLU A 736 -12.22 38.70 2.66
C GLU A 736 -12.49 40.15 2.23
N LEU A 737 -12.72 41.03 3.22
CA LEU A 737 -13.10 42.40 2.93
C LEU A 737 -11.98 43.09 2.14
N TYR A 738 -12.35 43.71 1.02
CA TYR A 738 -11.45 44.38 0.08
C TYR A 738 -10.27 43.51 -0.40
N ALA A 739 -10.46 42.17 -0.42
CA ALA A 739 -9.45 41.22 -0.88
C ALA A 739 -8.07 41.37 -0.18
N GLY A 740 -8.06 41.79 1.08
CA GLY A 740 -6.84 41.90 1.89
C GLY A 740 -6.14 43.26 1.82
N ASP A 741 -6.71 44.28 1.16
CA ASP A 741 -6.21 45.66 1.18
C ASP A 741 -7.29 46.62 1.69
N VAL A 742 -7.13 47.09 2.93
CA VAL A 742 -8.12 47.96 3.61
C VAL A 742 -7.77 49.45 3.52
N THR A 743 -6.88 49.83 2.59
CA THR A 743 -6.40 51.21 2.46
C THR A 743 -7.52 52.22 2.24
N GLY A 744 -7.50 53.30 3.02
CA GLY A 744 -8.44 54.42 2.94
C GLY A 744 -9.84 54.10 3.46
N GLN A 745 -10.03 52.93 4.06
CA GLN A 745 -11.34 52.46 4.49
C GLN A 745 -11.63 52.85 5.94
N THR A 746 -12.92 52.82 6.29
CA THR A 746 -13.40 52.93 7.66
C THR A 746 -13.94 51.60 8.13
N LEU A 747 -13.34 51.04 9.19
CA LEU A 747 -13.69 49.76 9.79
C LEU A 747 -14.57 50.00 11.02
N THR A 748 -15.80 49.53 10.94
CA THR A 748 -16.81 49.59 12.02
C THR A 748 -16.64 48.41 13.00
N PRO A 749 -17.27 48.43 14.18
CA PRO A 749 -17.15 47.36 15.16
C PRO A 749 -17.49 45.98 14.58
N GLY A 750 -16.81 44.92 15.03
CA GLY A 750 -17.13 43.56 14.61
C GLY A 750 -15.94 42.62 14.47
N LEU A 751 -16.26 41.42 13.99
CA LEU A 751 -15.30 40.36 13.68
C LEU A 751 -14.99 40.33 12.18
N TYR A 752 -13.71 40.43 11.84
CA TYR A 752 -13.19 40.42 10.49
C TYR A 752 -12.33 39.18 10.27
N LYS A 753 -12.42 38.59 9.08
CA LYS A 753 -11.64 37.40 8.73
C LYS A 753 -11.05 37.48 7.32
N TRP A 754 -9.75 37.24 7.21
CA TRP A 754 -9.03 37.04 5.96
C TRP A 754 -8.28 35.71 5.99
N GLY A 755 -8.42 34.93 4.92
CA GLY A 755 -7.63 33.73 4.64
C GLY A 755 -6.26 34.05 4.01
N THR A 756 -6.06 35.30 3.59
CA THR A 756 -4.79 35.83 3.08
C THR A 756 -4.12 36.76 4.09
N GLY A 757 -2.99 37.34 3.71
CA GLY A 757 -2.39 38.46 4.45
C GLY A 757 -3.24 39.73 4.34
N LEU A 758 -2.96 40.70 5.23
CA LEU A 758 -3.61 41.99 5.28
C LEU A 758 -2.59 43.11 5.07
N LEU A 759 -2.86 43.98 4.10
CA LEU A 759 -2.07 45.17 3.80
C LEU A 759 -2.80 46.44 4.24
N ILE A 760 -2.10 47.29 4.97
CA ILE A 760 -2.48 48.68 5.23
C ILE A 760 -1.41 49.56 4.58
N SER A 761 -1.70 50.09 3.40
CA SER A 761 -0.73 50.93 2.68
C SER A 761 -0.69 52.36 3.25
N ALA A 762 0.15 53.23 2.66
CA ALA A 762 0.36 54.61 3.12
C ALA A 762 -0.92 55.47 3.22
N GLY A 763 -2.01 55.09 2.54
CA GLY A 763 -3.32 55.74 2.68
C GLY A 763 -4.01 55.51 4.03
N GLY A 764 -3.46 54.65 4.89
CA GLY A 764 -3.95 54.41 6.25
C GLY A 764 -5.30 53.71 6.31
N VAL A 765 -5.85 53.60 7.52
CA VAL A 765 -7.19 53.06 7.77
C VAL A 765 -7.79 53.71 9.01
N THR A 766 -9.11 53.94 9.00
CA THR A 766 -9.83 54.48 10.17
C THR A 766 -10.60 53.38 10.88
N ILE A 767 -10.40 53.22 12.18
CA ILE A 767 -11.24 52.37 13.05
C ILE A 767 -12.22 53.29 13.77
N SER A 768 -13.52 53.08 13.55
CA SER A 768 -14.57 54.01 13.98
C SER A 768 -15.68 53.32 14.75
N GLY A 769 -15.90 53.75 15.98
CA GLY A 769 -16.93 53.23 16.87
C GLY A 769 -16.84 53.90 18.24
N THR A 770 -17.66 53.46 19.18
CA THR A 770 -17.72 53.99 20.54
C THR A 770 -16.61 53.43 21.43
N ALA A 771 -16.48 53.96 22.66
CA ALA A 771 -15.47 53.53 23.62
C ALA A 771 -15.62 52.09 24.11
N THR A 772 -16.80 51.48 23.96
CA THR A 772 -17.10 50.11 24.40
C THR A 772 -17.16 49.11 23.25
N ASP A 773 -17.07 49.58 22.01
CA ASP A 773 -17.10 48.72 20.83
C ASP A 773 -15.81 47.90 20.72
N VAL A 774 -15.90 46.72 20.11
CA VAL A 774 -14.81 45.75 20.00
C VAL A 774 -14.55 45.39 18.53
N TRP A 775 -13.27 45.32 18.17
CA TRP A 775 -12.78 44.88 16.86
C TRP A 775 -11.88 43.68 17.03
N ILE A 776 -12.14 42.63 16.24
CA ILE A 776 -11.29 41.44 16.20
C ILE A 776 -10.97 41.15 14.74
N PHE A 777 -9.67 41.21 14.41
CA PHE A 777 -9.16 40.95 13.08
C PHE A 777 -8.44 39.60 13.08
N GLN A 778 -8.97 38.61 12.34
CA GLN A 778 -8.36 37.30 12.14
C GLN A 778 -7.61 37.28 10.81
N ILE A 779 -6.29 37.13 10.86
CA ILE A 779 -5.40 37.18 9.70
C ILE A 779 -4.62 35.86 9.64
N ALA A 780 -4.87 35.07 8.59
CA ALA A 780 -4.30 33.74 8.44
C ALA A 780 -2.83 33.75 7.98
N GLN A 781 -2.34 34.86 7.43
CA GLN A 781 -0.94 35.05 7.03
C GLN A 781 -0.39 36.34 7.67
N ASP A 782 0.40 37.10 6.93
CA ASP A 782 1.12 38.27 7.44
C ASP A 782 0.22 39.52 7.52
N LEU A 783 0.53 40.38 8.49
CA LEU A 783 0.02 41.75 8.58
C LEU A 783 1.15 42.72 8.22
N THR A 784 0.94 43.50 7.17
CA THR A 784 1.89 44.54 6.73
C THR A 784 1.26 45.92 6.86
N VAL A 785 1.81 46.73 7.76
CA VAL A 785 1.52 48.17 7.84
C VAL A 785 2.66 48.89 7.12
N ALA A 786 2.39 49.44 5.94
CA ALA A 786 3.42 50.06 5.10
C ALA A 786 4.04 51.30 5.76
N ASN A 787 5.16 51.75 5.20
CA ASN A 787 5.86 52.95 5.66
C ASN A 787 4.91 54.16 5.71
N SER A 788 4.98 54.91 6.81
CA SER A 788 4.16 56.09 7.09
C SER A 788 2.64 55.85 7.14
N ALA A 789 2.16 54.60 7.09
CA ALA A 789 0.74 54.31 7.22
C ALA A 789 0.26 54.57 8.65
N ILE A 790 -0.94 55.16 8.78
CA ILE A 790 -1.53 55.57 10.06
C ILE A 790 -2.87 54.85 10.26
N ILE A 791 -3.01 54.20 11.42
CA ILE A 791 -4.31 53.72 11.91
C ILE A 791 -4.92 54.81 12.80
N THR A 792 -6.02 55.40 12.34
CA THR A 792 -6.72 56.47 13.05
C THR A 792 -7.92 55.92 13.82
N LEU A 793 -8.04 56.28 15.10
CA LEU A 793 -9.23 55.98 15.90
C LEU A 793 -10.22 57.16 15.83
N SER A 794 -11.50 56.87 15.68
CA SER A 794 -12.56 57.88 15.62
C SER A 794 -13.83 57.40 16.34
N GLY A 795 -14.73 58.33 16.69
CA GLY A 795 -16.00 58.01 17.34
C GLY A 795 -15.91 57.63 18.84
N GLY A 796 -14.71 57.65 19.41
CA GLY A 796 -14.43 57.22 20.78
C GLY A 796 -13.78 55.84 20.89
N ALA A 797 -13.51 55.16 19.77
CA ALA A 797 -12.84 53.87 19.73
C ALA A 797 -11.51 53.90 20.51
N LYS A 798 -11.23 52.83 21.25
CA LYS A 798 -10.04 52.70 22.09
C LYS A 798 -9.13 51.56 21.64
N ALA A 799 -7.82 51.76 21.76
CA ALA A 799 -6.82 50.72 21.45
C ALA A 799 -7.01 49.44 22.29
N GLU A 800 -7.43 49.56 23.55
CA GLU A 800 -7.67 48.43 24.46
C GLU A 800 -8.75 47.44 23.97
N ASN A 801 -9.61 47.86 23.03
CA ASN A 801 -10.71 47.05 22.48
C ASN A 801 -10.47 46.60 21.03
N ILE A 802 -9.25 46.75 20.52
CA ILE A 802 -8.88 46.39 19.15
C ILE A 802 -7.88 45.25 19.20
N PHE A 803 -8.27 44.09 18.68
CA PHE A 803 -7.48 42.86 18.74
C PHE A 803 -7.09 42.41 17.33
N TRP A 804 -5.79 42.28 17.10
CA TRP A 804 -5.22 41.76 15.87
C TRP A 804 -4.66 40.37 16.15
N GLN A 805 -5.30 39.34 15.61
CA GLN A 805 -4.82 37.97 15.66
C GLN A 805 -4.16 37.63 14.32
N ILE A 806 -2.85 37.35 14.36
CA ILE A 806 -2.03 37.15 13.15
C ILE A 806 -1.29 35.83 13.24
N SER A 807 -1.54 34.94 12.28
CA SER A 807 -0.90 33.62 12.24
C SER A 807 0.47 33.66 11.54
N GLY A 808 0.70 34.66 10.67
CA GLY A 808 2.00 34.96 10.06
C GLY A 808 2.80 36.01 10.85
N GLN A 809 3.66 36.74 10.16
CA GLN A 809 4.48 37.83 10.70
C GLN A 809 3.69 39.14 10.74
N THR A 810 4.00 40.00 11.72
CA THR A 810 3.56 41.40 11.71
C THR A 810 4.74 42.30 11.39
N THR A 811 4.64 43.11 10.34
CA THR A 811 5.65 44.13 9.98
C THR A 811 5.02 45.51 10.06
N LEU A 812 5.54 46.33 10.97
CA LEU A 812 5.22 47.75 11.08
C LEU A 812 6.32 48.56 10.40
N GLY A 813 6.01 49.11 9.22
CA GLY A 813 6.93 49.86 8.39
C GLY A 813 7.44 51.14 9.03
N THR A 814 8.50 51.72 8.47
CA THR A 814 9.15 52.94 8.95
C THR A 814 8.12 54.05 9.23
N THR A 815 8.21 54.69 10.40
CA THR A 815 7.30 55.77 10.87
C THR A 815 5.80 55.46 10.85
N SER A 816 5.40 54.20 10.71
CA SER A 816 3.98 53.80 10.78
C SER A 816 3.40 53.96 12.18
N GLN A 817 2.07 54.10 12.27
CA GLN A 817 1.37 54.25 13.54
C GLN A 817 0.29 53.18 13.70
N MET A 818 0.56 52.21 14.57
CA MET A 818 -0.32 51.08 14.88
C MET A 818 -1.13 51.35 16.15
N LYS A 819 -2.38 50.86 16.17
CA LYS A 819 -3.29 50.93 17.32
C LYS A 819 -3.86 49.56 17.64
N GLY A 820 -3.84 49.18 18.92
CA GLY A 820 -4.48 47.97 19.41
C GLY A 820 -3.52 46.89 19.91
N ILE A 821 -4.08 45.76 20.28
CA ILE A 821 -3.38 44.62 20.87
C ILE A 821 -3.03 43.63 19.75
N ILE A 822 -1.73 43.39 19.57
CA ILE A 822 -1.20 42.46 18.59
C ILE A 822 -0.97 41.11 19.27
N LEU A 823 -1.69 40.09 18.81
CA LEU A 823 -1.55 38.68 19.17
C LEU A 823 -0.92 37.95 17.97
N CYS A 824 0.40 37.89 17.94
CA CYS A 824 1.16 37.34 16.82
C CYS A 824 1.68 35.93 17.13
N GLN A 825 1.46 34.99 16.22
CA GLN A 825 1.99 33.63 16.35
C GLN A 825 3.50 33.56 16.07
N THR A 826 4.02 34.52 15.32
CA THR A 826 5.43 34.54 14.90
C THR A 826 6.09 35.86 15.33
N LEU A 827 6.86 36.48 14.44
CA LEU A 827 7.65 37.68 14.67
C LEU A 827 6.77 38.93 14.62
N ILE A 828 7.00 39.86 15.55
CA ILE A 828 6.57 41.26 15.42
C ILE A 828 7.81 42.10 15.13
N GLU A 829 7.87 42.63 13.92
CA GLU A 829 8.95 43.50 13.46
C GLU A 829 8.48 44.94 13.40
N MET A 830 9.10 45.81 14.20
CA MET A 830 8.88 47.25 14.17
C MET A 830 10.11 47.94 13.56
N GLN A 831 9.95 48.47 12.35
CA GLN A 831 11.00 49.18 11.64
C GLN A 831 11.19 50.59 12.20
N THR A 832 12.26 51.27 11.77
CA THR A 832 12.73 52.55 12.33
C THR A 832 11.59 53.55 12.57
N GLY A 833 11.42 53.97 13.83
CA GLY A 833 10.48 55.05 14.18
C GLY A 833 9.00 54.69 14.11
N ALA A 834 8.62 53.44 13.86
CA ALA A 834 7.24 52.99 14.00
C ALA A 834 6.75 53.15 15.44
N THR A 835 5.45 53.40 15.61
CA THR A 835 4.82 53.58 16.92
C THR A 835 3.67 52.61 17.13
N LEU A 836 3.51 52.12 18.36
CA LEU A 836 2.41 51.25 18.78
C LEU A 836 1.77 51.83 20.05
N SER A 837 0.49 52.17 19.96
CA SER A 837 -0.34 52.41 21.16
C SER A 837 -1.22 51.19 21.35
N GLY A 838 -0.85 50.33 22.29
CA GLY A 838 -1.23 48.94 22.26
C GLY A 838 -0.30 48.01 23.03
N ARG A 839 -0.34 46.74 22.68
CA ARG A 839 0.52 45.68 23.24
C ARG A 839 1.07 44.82 22.11
N ALA A 840 2.32 44.39 22.23
CA ALA A 840 2.98 43.47 21.30
C ALA A 840 3.19 42.12 21.99
N LEU A 841 2.31 41.16 21.72
CA LEU A 841 2.33 39.83 22.32
C LEU A 841 2.69 38.80 21.24
N ALA A 842 3.92 38.28 21.28
CA ALA A 842 4.49 37.43 20.25
C ALA A 842 4.83 36.04 20.78
N GLN A 843 4.37 34.98 20.10
CA GLN A 843 4.77 33.61 20.44
C GLN A 843 6.18 33.25 19.93
N THR A 844 6.82 34.11 19.13
CA THR A 844 8.28 34.05 18.91
C THR A 844 8.93 35.33 19.44
N ALA A 845 9.42 36.22 18.60
CA ALA A 845 10.27 37.36 18.97
C ALA A 845 9.62 38.72 18.66
N VAL A 846 10.13 39.78 19.29
CA VAL A 846 9.81 41.17 18.98
C VAL A 846 11.09 41.93 18.68
N THR A 847 11.17 42.59 17.52
CA THR A 847 12.31 43.42 17.13
C THR A 847 11.90 44.88 17.01
N LEU A 848 12.69 45.76 17.63
CA LEU A 848 12.43 47.19 17.70
C LEU A 848 13.63 47.96 17.14
N ASP A 849 13.38 48.99 16.34
CA ASP A 849 14.35 49.98 15.90
C ASP A 849 13.83 51.40 16.11
N ALA A 850 14.40 52.10 17.10
CA ALA A 850 14.04 53.48 17.46
C ALA A 850 12.52 53.72 17.63
N ASN A 851 11.79 52.77 18.22
CA ASN A 851 10.32 52.79 18.27
C ASN A 851 9.78 53.47 19.53
N THR A 852 8.47 53.80 19.49
CA THR A 852 7.70 54.13 20.70
C THR A 852 6.58 53.10 20.90
N VAL A 853 6.56 52.45 22.05
CA VAL A 853 5.51 51.48 22.42
C VAL A 853 4.88 51.92 23.74
N THR A 854 3.58 52.20 23.71
CA THR A 854 2.84 52.71 24.87
C THR A 854 1.68 51.77 25.16
N ALA A 855 1.61 51.27 26.39
CA ALA A 855 0.46 50.50 26.86
C ALA A 855 -0.85 51.29 26.66
N PRO A 856 -1.99 50.61 26.40
CA PRO A 856 -3.30 51.25 26.21
C PRO A 856 -3.74 52.14 27.36
#